data_AF-A0A4W5QT10-F1
#
_entry.id   AF-A0A4W5QT10-F1
#
_cell.length_a   1.000
_cell.length_b   1.000
_cell.length_c   1.000
_cell.angle_alpha   90.00
_cell.angle_beta   90.00
_cell.angle_gamma   90.00
#
_symmetry.space_group_name_H-M   'P 1'
#
loop_
_entity.id
_entity.type
_entity.pdbx_description
1 polymer ?
#
loop_
_entity_poly.entity_id
_entity_poly.type
_entity_poly.pdbx_seq_one_letter_code
_entity_poly.pdbx_strand_id
1 'polypeptide(L)'
;MILFSLFMKCHYTHRSKEPAMALAMLSQKWPLLKIEDEQSSTSLWYGVTRLICYCFFPYTPNVLDVTPLSKANHAGGPLAEHRAPLGNAYTATNGSNIYAPMLTGCSIENVHFLYGDMIDQQMPVYDQSNDKQNILHIRDKIKLCQKMKSEIILEGIETQSTSVLNKVYTELYIVTCDSTSINKEHEVWQAETAHLKDFSEASVIKCQDIFKPAEDETIRCVVTKGIAGIGKTVAAQKLNLDWADGKENQDLDFLFLLSFRKLNLIKGWYSLHGLLQIFYPELKDINFKKMFDEHKVLFILDGLDESQLSLEFDEIENGLISDVSASASLDILLTNLITGRLLPGALLWITSRPVAANQIPRELCHRVTEIRGFNDAQKDEYFRKHIRDPEIASRIISDIKATRSLYIMCHVPVFCWMAVTVLQDILSKDNKSGPKPRSLPTTLSEMYIHYVMIQTRISFQKHRPMMSIKDIILKLGELAYQNLESQNVLFTEQDLTNCGISVMEAATCPGLCTELVELSHGMYHTKVYCFVHLSVQEFFAALYAFHEFENGRTDSVKALIKKRKGGTLLDFLKGALDSALDIKNGHLDLFTRFLFGISHDSSRALLQDILGNTTSGSECNKKLIGYIKMLKRKDLSPERCINLIHCLLQLKDHTILQNDNNQVSPSDTPPTPFQCSLLAYMFIMSEKPEEFDFRNNKTSEEAFRRLAPALLSCTRALLNFCDITALQCETVASVLQAENSHLTVLDLGHNNLGDEGVIRLCCGLRNPNCKVETLNLRHNHVGVGGVKAVCEVLTCPTSKLLNLDLSCNDLGDPGAELLAFALRTRCKLQALRLSGCLITLPEDVSSVLALRSESFQMKELDLSYNPLRYVELDFPRQLNLDHRGESRNNPGLQKYASEVTLDPSTVNVFLSLSEGNRKVTRQKKKQDYPFTEERFDECNQVLCKEGLCGRHYLEVECLHDVHIGMAYKELERNGAGNNVTLGQNAVSWTLYASKDKFYAQHKKIIHNLRLPEIKSNESYRTGVFLDWPAGILSFYNISSESDKLTHLYAFHTTFTEPLYLGLRLQSPTTTISLIVK
;
A
#
# COMPACT_ATOMS: atom_id res chain seq x y z
N MET A 1 -11.70 -36.75 -31.27
CA MET A 1 -10.83 -37.23 -30.17
C MET A 1 -10.84 -38.75 -29.98
N ILE A 2 -12.00 -39.43 -29.92
CA ILE A 2 -12.04 -40.90 -29.76
C ILE A 2 -11.39 -41.65 -30.95
N LEU A 3 -11.67 -41.22 -32.18
CA LEU A 3 -11.04 -41.73 -33.41
C LEU A 3 -9.51 -41.49 -33.44
N PHE A 4 -9.05 -40.35 -32.90
CA PHE A 4 -7.63 -39.98 -32.80
C PHE A 4 -6.87 -40.88 -31.82
N SER A 5 -7.45 -41.18 -30.67
CA SER A 5 -6.90 -42.12 -29.69
C SER A 5 -6.81 -43.56 -30.25
N LEU A 6 -7.82 -43.99 -31.02
CA LEU A 6 -7.86 -45.31 -31.64
C LEU A 6 -6.85 -45.46 -32.80
N PHE A 7 -6.67 -44.42 -33.63
CA PHE A 7 -5.67 -44.40 -34.71
C PHE A 7 -4.25 -44.50 -34.15
N MET A 8 -3.94 -43.71 -33.10
CA MET A 8 -2.63 -43.74 -32.44
C MET A 8 -2.35 -45.10 -31.78
N LYS A 9 -3.35 -45.75 -31.16
CA LYS A 9 -3.18 -47.09 -30.60
C LYS A 9 -2.92 -48.16 -31.66
N CYS A 10 -3.62 -48.13 -32.80
CA CYS A 10 -3.46 -49.14 -33.85
C CYS A 10 -2.10 -48.99 -34.58
N HIS A 11 -1.67 -47.75 -34.83
CA HIS A 11 -0.42 -47.45 -35.54
C HIS A 11 0.83 -47.81 -34.72
N TYR A 12 0.78 -47.67 -33.39
CA TYR A 12 1.90 -48.04 -32.52
C TYR A 12 2.05 -49.56 -32.34
N THR A 13 0.95 -50.32 -32.41
CA THR A 13 0.99 -51.77 -32.14
C THR A 13 1.45 -52.65 -33.30
N HIS A 14 1.28 -52.24 -34.57
CA HIS A 14 1.45 -53.17 -35.69
C HIS A 14 2.52 -52.88 -36.75
N ARG A 15 3.32 -51.80 -36.62
CA ARG A 15 4.49 -51.50 -37.51
C ARG A 15 4.25 -51.82 -39.01
N SER A 16 3.05 -51.60 -39.55
CA SER A 16 2.78 -51.78 -40.98
C SER A 16 2.72 -50.41 -41.66
N LYS A 17 3.31 -50.31 -42.85
CA LYS A 17 3.56 -49.06 -43.59
C LYS A 17 2.38 -48.58 -44.46
N GLU A 18 1.19 -49.15 -44.33
CA GLU A 18 0.05 -48.79 -45.19
C GLU A 18 -1.23 -48.45 -44.40
N PRO A 19 -1.71 -47.18 -44.44
CA PRO A 19 -2.88 -46.71 -43.70
C PRO A 19 -4.21 -47.42 -44.04
N ALA A 20 -4.33 -47.95 -45.26
CA ALA A 20 -5.57 -48.57 -45.75
C ALA A 20 -5.95 -49.85 -45.00
N MET A 21 -4.96 -50.61 -44.52
CA MET A 21 -5.19 -51.89 -43.85
C MET A 21 -5.66 -51.72 -42.40
N ALA A 22 -5.17 -50.68 -41.70
CA ALA A 22 -5.63 -50.31 -40.36
C ALA A 22 -7.10 -49.84 -40.35
N LEU A 23 -7.52 -49.19 -41.43
CA LEU A 23 -8.90 -48.72 -41.65
C LEU A 23 -9.87 -49.86 -41.95
N ALA A 24 -9.46 -50.88 -42.71
CA ALA A 24 -10.25 -52.08 -42.96
C ALA A 24 -10.49 -52.93 -41.70
N MET A 25 -9.52 -52.98 -40.77
CA MET A 25 -9.69 -53.69 -39.49
C MET A 25 -10.60 -52.95 -38.50
N LEU A 26 -10.65 -51.61 -38.58
CA LEU A 26 -11.55 -50.79 -37.76
C LEU A 26 -13.02 -50.93 -38.20
N SER A 27 -13.30 -51.18 -39.48
CA SER A 27 -14.68 -51.36 -39.97
C SER A 27 -15.29 -52.72 -39.62
N GLN A 28 -14.48 -53.77 -39.43
CA GLN A 28 -14.98 -55.10 -39.03
C GLN A 28 -15.39 -55.21 -37.55
N LYS A 29 -14.93 -54.31 -36.67
CA LYS A 29 -15.14 -54.43 -35.20
C LYS A 29 -16.36 -53.70 -34.64
N TRP A 30 -17.14 -52.98 -35.46
CA TRP A 30 -18.30 -52.23 -34.95
C TRP A 30 -19.51 -52.24 -35.90
N PRO A 31 -20.62 -52.95 -35.56
CA PRO A 31 -21.81 -53.01 -36.41
C PRO A 31 -22.73 -51.78 -36.35
N LEU A 32 -22.42 -50.77 -35.52
CA LEU A 32 -23.33 -49.65 -35.21
C LEU A 32 -23.21 -48.42 -36.14
N LEU A 33 -22.40 -48.50 -37.20
CA LEU A 33 -22.36 -47.50 -38.27
C LEU A 33 -22.92 -48.09 -39.56
N LYS A 34 -24.19 -48.53 -39.52
CA LYS A 34 -25.01 -48.65 -40.72
C LYS A 34 -25.59 -47.26 -41.02
N ILE A 35 -24.95 -46.55 -41.93
CA ILE A 35 -25.56 -45.39 -42.61
C ILE A 35 -26.01 -45.92 -43.96
N GLU A 36 -27.33 -46.04 -44.12
CA GLU A 36 -27.98 -46.36 -45.39
C GLU A 36 -27.93 -45.12 -46.29
N ASP A 37 -26.81 -44.92 -47.00
CA ASP A 37 -26.81 -44.22 -48.30
C ASP A 37 -25.44 -44.35 -48.99
N GLU A 38 -25.39 -45.09 -50.10
CA GLU A 38 -24.14 -45.47 -50.79
C GLU A 38 -23.42 -44.31 -51.51
N GLN A 39 -23.98 -43.10 -51.57
CA GLN A 39 -23.37 -41.96 -52.29
C GLN A 39 -22.69 -40.90 -51.40
N SER A 40 -22.81 -40.96 -50.08
CA SER A 40 -22.20 -39.98 -49.16
C SER A 40 -20.93 -40.47 -48.44
N SER A 41 -20.59 -41.75 -48.57
CA SER A 41 -19.49 -42.37 -47.83
C SER A 41 -18.10 -42.03 -48.39
N THR A 42 -17.96 -41.82 -49.71
CA THR A 42 -16.68 -41.52 -50.34
C THR A 42 -16.20 -40.10 -50.07
N SER A 43 -17.08 -39.10 -49.96
CA SER A 43 -16.68 -37.70 -49.74
C SER A 43 -16.23 -37.42 -48.30
N LEU A 44 -16.87 -38.05 -47.31
CA LEU A 44 -16.51 -37.89 -45.90
C LEU A 44 -15.14 -38.54 -45.60
N TRP A 45 -14.89 -39.71 -46.17
CA TRP A 45 -13.59 -40.39 -46.03
C TRP A 45 -12.47 -39.68 -46.81
N TYR A 46 -12.77 -39.09 -47.97
CA TYR A 46 -11.82 -38.26 -48.71
C TYR A 46 -11.45 -36.98 -47.95
N GLY A 47 -12.43 -36.35 -47.29
CA GLY A 47 -12.23 -35.16 -46.46
C GLY A 47 -11.37 -35.41 -45.23
N VAL A 48 -11.60 -36.51 -44.51
CA VAL A 48 -10.82 -36.89 -43.33
C VAL A 48 -9.38 -37.27 -43.71
N THR A 49 -9.18 -37.94 -44.84
CA THR A 49 -7.83 -38.29 -45.33
C THR A 49 -7.05 -37.05 -45.76
N ARG A 50 -7.71 -36.06 -46.39
CA ARG A 50 -7.08 -34.78 -46.75
C ARG A 50 -6.68 -33.95 -45.53
N LEU A 51 -7.51 -33.93 -44.49
CA LEU A 51 -7.20 -33.19 -43.26
C LEU A 51 -5.99 -33.79 -42.53
N ILE A 52 -5.86 -35.12 -42.54
CA ILE A 52 -4.73 -35.82 -41.91
C ILE A 52 -3.44 -35.61 -42.73
N CYS A 53 -3.52 -35.60 -44.06
CA CYS A 53 -2.35 -35.34 -44.91
C CYS A 53 -1.88 -33.87 -44.89
N TYR A 54 -2.79 -32.89 -44.77
CA TYR A 54 -2.42 -31.46 -44.72
C TYR A 54 -1.75 -31.06 -43.40
N CYS A 55 -2.08 -31.73 -42.30
CA CYS A 55 -1.53 -31.41 -40.98
C CYS A 55 -0.13 -31.99 -40.73
N PHE A 56 0.35 -32.97 -41.52
CA PHE A 56 1.56 -33.74 -41.17
C PHE A 56 2.68 -33.76 -42.23
N PHE A 57 2.51 -33.17 -43.42
CA PHE A 57 3.62 -33.02 -44.39
C PHE A 57 3.54 -31.69 -45.19
N PRO A 58 4.18 -30.61 -44.73
CA PRO A 58 4.51 -29.48 -45.59
C PRO A 58 5.88 -29.73 -46.24
N TYR A 59 5.94 -29.70 -47.58
CA TYR A 59 7.10 -29.80 -48.48
C TYR A 59 7.59 -31.18 -48.93
N THR A 60 7.30 -31.51 -50.20
CA THR A 60 8.33 -31.77 -51.24
C THR A 60 7.75 -31.46 -52.63
N PRO A 61 8.51 -30.86 -53.56
CA PRO A 61 8.03 -30.34 -54.83
C PRO A 61 8.06 -31.42 -55.92
N ASN A 62 7.06 -31.45 -56.81
CA ASN A 62 7.18 -32.13 -58.09
C ASN A 62 7.20 -31.11 -59.24
N VAL A 63 8.40 -31.02 -59.79
CA VAL A 63 8.80 -30.48 -61.09
C VAL A 63 7.91 -31.04 -62.20
N LEU A 64 7.48 -30.19 -63.12
CA LEU A 64 7.50 -30.47 -64.56
C LEU A 64 7.60 -29.13 -65.31
N ASP A 65 8.76 -28.92 -65.90
CA ASP A 65 9.11 -27.89 -66.88
C ASP A 65 8.10 -27.82 -68.04
N VAL A 66 7.95 -26.63 -68.63
CA VAL A 66 8.32 -26.29 -70.02
C VAL A 66 8.05 -24.78 -70.26
N THR A 67 9.11 -23.99 -70.42
CA THR A 67 9.13 -22.66 -71.11
C THR A 67 9.17 -22.84 -72.65
N PRO A 68 9.13 -21.82 -73.55
CA PRO A 68 9.06 -20.34 -73.41
C PRO A 68 8.11 -19.65 -74.44
N LEU A 69 8.03 -18.30 -74.44
CA LEU A 69 7.84 -17.34 -75.59
C LEU A 69 7.14 -16.05 -75.07
N SER A 70 7.83 -14.92 -74.83
CA SER A 70 8.30 -13.87 -75.77
C SER A 70 7.23 -12.86 -76.26
N LYS A 71 7.51 -11.56 -75.99
CA LYS A 71 7.22 -10.33 -76.76
C LYS A 71 5.75 -9.85 -76.95
N ALA A 72 5.49 -8.60 -76.54
CA ALA A 72 5.01 -7.45 -77.34
C ALA A 72 4.67 -6.28 -76.39
N ASN A 73 5.39 -5.15 -76.37
CA ASN A 73 5.39 -3.99 -77.27
C ASN A 73 4.13 -3.10 -77.29
N HIS A 74 4.38 -1.83 -76.89
CA HIS A 74 3.89 -0.54 -77.43
C HIS A 74 2.43 -0.10 -77.30
N ALA A 75 2.25 1.11 -76.73
CA ALA A 75 1.90 2.39 -77.41
C ALA A 75 1.48 3.38 -76.29
N GLY A 76 1.91 4.64 -76.17
CA GLY A 76 2.18 5.73 -77.13
C GLY A 76 1.40 6.97 -76.61
N GLY A 77 2.03 7.95 -75.94
CA GLY A 77 2.33 9.31 -76.45
C GLY A 77 1.12 10.30 -76.32
N PRO A 78 1.24 11.64 -76.48
CA PRO A 78 2.45 12.49 -76.61
C PRO A 78 2.41 13.93 -75.97
N LEU A 79 3.58 14.61 -75.91
CA LEU A 79 3.92 16.05 -76.17
C LEU A 79 3.22 17.20 -75.36
N ALA A 80 3.80 18.36 -74.99
CA ALA A 80 4.95 19.16 -75.46
C ALA A 80 5.39 20.24 -74.42
N GLU A 81 6.68 20.64 -74.46
CA GLU A 81 7.28 22.02 -74.50
C GLU A 81 6.80 23.14 -73.52
N HIS A 82 7.58 24.07 -72.96
CA HIS A 82 8.92 24.62 -73.22
C HIS A 82 9.31 25.65 -72.11
N ARG A 83 10.62 25.99 -72.00
CA ARG A 83 11.29 27.22 -71.46
C ARG A 83 11.78 27.27 -70.00
N ALA A 84 13.11 27.34 -69.87
CA ALA A 84 13.89 27.86 -68.74
C ALA A 84 13.89 29.42 -68.73
N PRO A 85 14.33 30.08 -67.64
CA PRO A 85 15.74 30.51 -67.60
C PRO A 85 16.44 30.46 -66.22
N LEU A 86 17.77 30.36 -66.33
CA LEU A 86 18.87 30.72 -65.42
C LEU A 86 18.59 31.60 -64.20
N GLY A 87 19.27 31.29 -63.08
CA GLY A 87 19.61 32.30 -62.07
C GLY A 87 20.06 31.77 -60.70
N ASN A 88 21.39 31.76 -60.49
CA ASN A 88 22.12 31.86 -59.21
C ASN A 88 22.34 30.57 -58.39
N ALA A 89 23.57 30.05 -58.56
CA ALA A 89 24.25 29.18 -57.61
C ALA A 89 24.59 29.96 -56.32
N TYR A 90 24.31 29.36 -55.16
CA TYR A 90 24.84 29.80 -53.87
C TYR A 90 25.87 28.76 -53.40
N THR A 91 27.12 29.19 -53.21
CA THR A 91 28.17 28.42 -52.56
C THR A 91 28.21 28.78 -51.08
N ALA A 92 27.97 27.81 -50.19
CA ALA A 92 28.23 27.96 -48.76
C ALA A 92 29.64 27.46 -48.46
N THR A 93 30.54 28.38 -48.09
CA THR A 93 31.80 28.05 -47.44
C THR A 93 31.56 28.12 -45.94
N ASN A 94 31.96 27.05 -45.23
CA ASN A 94 32.06 26.93 -43.77
C ASN A 94 30.80 26.36 -43.07
N GLY A 95 30.80 25.04 -42.88
CA GLY A 95 30.30 24.35 -41.68
C GLY A 95 28.88 24.65 -41.16
N SER A 96 27.89 24.88 -42.02
CA SER A 96 26.50 25.16 -41.60
C SER A 96 25.51 24.17 -42.24
N ASN A 97 24.63 23.58 -41.43
CA ASN A 97 23.53 22.71 -41.89
C ASN A 97 22.42 23.55 -42.55
N ILE A 98 22.00 23.18 -43.76
CA ILE A 98 20.82 23.75 -44.45
C ILE A 98 19.70 22.71 -44.44
N TYR A 99 18.50 23.10 -44.00
CA TYR A 99 17.28 22.27 -44.08
C TYR A 99 16.22 22.95 -44.94
N ALA A 100 15.92 22.41 -46.13
CA ALA A 100 14.65 22.62 -46.84
C ALA A 100 14.43 21.54 -47.94
N PRO A 101 13.17 21.22 -48.32
CA PRO A 101 12.80 19.97 -48.99
C PRO A 101 12.41 20.20 -50.46
N MET A 102 13.34 19.97 -51.40
CA MET A 102 13.11 19.46 -52.76
C MET A 102 14.31 19.81 -53.66
N LEU A 103 15.04 18.79 -54.10
CA LEU A 103 16.06 18.89 -55.15
C LEU A 103 15.68 17.94 -56.29
N THR A 104 15.13 18.48 -57.37
CA THR A 104 15.00 17.78 -58.65
C THR A 104 15.79 18.57 -59.71
N GLY A 105 16.77 17.93 -60.36
CA GLY A 105 17.53 18.50 -61.47
C GLY A 105 18.93 19.04 -61.19
N CYS A 106 19.55 18.76 -60.03
CA CYS A 106 20.95 19.14 -59.77
C CYS A 106 21.92 17.96 -59.96
N SER A 107 23.02 18.17 -60.67
CA SER A 107 24.19 17.28 -60.63
C SER A 107 25.02 17.60 -59.40
N ILE A 108 24.94 16.73 -58.39
CA ILE A 108 25.77 16.85 -57.19
C ILE A 108 27.07 16.09 -57.44
N GLU A 109 28.17 16.81 -57.64
CA GLU A 109 29.51 16.26 -57.51
C GLU A 109 29.97 16.45 -56.06
N ASN A 110 30.51 15.37 -55.46
CA ASN A 110 30.92 15.25 -54.04
C ASN A 110 29.77 15.21 -53.01
N VAL A 111 28.94 14.16 -53.08
CA VAL A 111 28.12 13.71 -51.94
C VAL A 111 28.98 12.86 -51.01
N HIS A 112 29.23 13.32 -49.79
CA HIS A 112 29.69 12.43 -48.71
C HIS A 112 28.47 11.75 -48.08
N PHE A 113 28.27 10.47 -48.39
CA PHE A 113 27.32 9.64 -47.66
C PHE A 113 27.94 9.27 -46.30
N LEU A 114 27.31 9.68 -45.20
CA LEU A 114 27.56 9.06 -43.90
C LEU A 114 26.74 7.77 -43.83
N TYR A 115 27.25 6.73 -44.50
CA TYR A 115 26.90 5.35 -44.14
C TYR A 115 27.62 5.02 -42.83
N GLY A 116 26.87 4.54 -41.85
CA GLY A 116 27.37 4.05 -40.57
C GLY A 116 28.11 2.72 -40.66
N ASP A 117 28.97 2.56 -41.67
CA ASP A 117 29.99 1.52 -41.73
C ASP A 117 31.35 2.20 -41.58
N MET A 118 31.85 2.27 -40.34
CA MET A 118 33.24 2.60 -40.08
C MET A 118 33.84 1.55 -39.15
N ILE A 119 34.51 0.55 -39.72
CA ILE A 119 35.91 0.27 -39.41
C ILE A 119 36.55 -0.22 -40.70
N ASP A 120 37.09 0.70 -41.50
CA ASP A 120 38.19 0.36 -42.41
C ASP A 120 39.05 1.61 -42.64
N GLN A 121 39.91 1.90 -41.66
CA GLN A 121 41.07 2.76 -41.89
C GLN A 121 42.32 2.12 -41.27
N GLN A 122 43.16 1.60 -42.18
CA GLN A 122 44.58 1.25 -42.06
C GLN A 122 44.97 0.34 -40.88
N MET A 123 44.78 -0.96 -41.08
CA MET A 123 45.47 -1.99 -40.31
C MET A 123 46.92 -2.17 -40.80
N PRO A 124 47.93 -2.15 -39.92
CA PRO A 124 49.16 -2.87 -40.20
C PRO A 124 48.87 -4.37 -40.10
N VAL A 125 49.31 -5.13 -41.11
CA VAL A 125 49.24 -6.60 -41.11
C VAL A 125 50.03 -7.10 -39.90
N TYR A 126 49.32 -7.66 -38.90
CA TYR A 126 49.94 -8.29 -37.74
C TYR A 126 49.41 -9.70 -37.51
N ASP A 127 50.35 -10.50 -37.02
CA ASP A 127 50.39 -11.95 -37.00
C ASP A 127 49.29 -12.59 -36.14
N GLN A 128 48.72 -13.70 -36.62
CA GLN A 128 47.65 -14.49 -35.98
C GLN A 128 48.13 -15.27 -34.73
N SER A 129 49.22 -14.84 -34.10
CA SER A 129 49.94 -15.62 -33.09
C SER A 129 49.69 -15.18 -31.63
N ASN A 130 48.81 -14.21 -31.36
CA ASN A 130 48.61 -13.68 -30.01
C ASN A 130 47.14 -13.53 -29.57
N ASP A 131 46.47 -14.64 -29.31
CA ASP A 131 45.07 -14.71 -28.80
C ASP A 131 44.74 -13.72 -27.66
N LYS A 132 45.70 -13.44 -26.77
CA LYS A 132 45.49 -12.54 -25.61
C LYS A 132 45.27 -11.08 -26.02
N GLN A 133 45.95 -10.60 -27.07
CA GLN A 133 45.73 -9.24 -27.59
C GLN A 133 44.38 -9.13 -28.31
N ASN A 134 43.94 -10.19 -28.98
CA ASN A 134 42.63 -10.23 -29.64
C ASN A 134 41.47 -10.19 -28.64
N ILE A 135 41.56 -10.93 -27.52
CA ILE A 135 40.52 -10.93 -26.47
C ILE A 135 40.40 -9.56 -25.79
N LEU A 136 41.53 -8.89 -25.48
CA LEU A 136 41.52 -7.54 -24.91
C LEU A 136 40.91 -6.50 -25.87
N HIS A 137 41.28 -6.55 -27.15
CA HIS A 137 40.71 -5.66 -28.16
C HIS A 137 39.19 -5.85 -28.31
N ILE A 138 38.71 -7.09 -28.26
CA ILE A 138 37.27 -7.38 -28.37
C ILE A 138 36.53 -6.95 -27.10
N ARG A 139 37.14 -7.13 -25.92
CA ARG A 139 36.59 -6.58 -24.67
C ARG A 139 36.38 -5.08 -24.77
N ASP A 140 37.38 -4.34 -25.26
CA ASP A 140 37.30 -2.88 -25.36
C ASP A 140 36.26 -2.46 -26.43
N LYS A 141 36.13 -3.23 -27.53
CA LYS A 141 35.07 -3.03 -28.53
C LYS A 141 33.67 -3.25 -27.94
N ILE A 142 33.48 -4.31 -27.15
CA ILE A 142 32.22 -4.60 -26.43
C ILE A 142 31.91 -3.48 -25.45
N LYS A 143 32.90 -3.02 -24.65
CA LYS A 143 32.73 -1.88 -23.73
C LYS A 143 32.27 -0.63 -24.47
N LEU A 144 32.88 -0.30 -25.61
CA LEU A 144 32.50 0.87 -26.41
C LEU A 144 31.07 0.77 -26.95
N CYS A 145 30.70 -0.38 -27.54
CA CYS A 145 29.35 -0.63 -28.06
C CYS A 145 28.29 -0.60 -26.95
N GLN A 146 28.59 -1.21 -25.80
CA GLN A 146 27.69 -1.22 -24.65
C GLN A 146 27.56 0.14 -24.00
N LYS A 147 28.64 0.95 -23.96
CA LYS A 147 28.60 2.33 -23.49
C LYS A 147 27.63 3.16 -24.34
N MET A 148 27.77 3.16 -25.66
CA MET A 148 26.86 3.92 -26.54
C MET A 148 25.38 3.49 -26.35
N LYS A 149 25.12 2.19 -26.15
CA LYS A 149 23.77 1.65 -25.93
C LYS A 149 23.20 1.95 -24.55
N SER A 150 24.04 2.06 -23.51
CA SER A 150 23.59 2.23 -22.11
C SER A 150 23.64 3.67 -21.62
N GLU A 151 24.33 4.56 -22.34
CA GLU A 151 24.46 5.98 -21.99
C GLU A 151 23.16 6.77 -22.22
N ILE A 152 22.29 6.27 -23.10
CA ILE A 152 21.02 6.88 -23.46
C ILE A 152 19.87 6.12 -22.77
N ILE A 153 19.09 6.83 -21.94
CA ILE A 153 17.79 6.33 -21.48
C ILE A 153 16.70 6.87 -22.40
N LEU A 154 15.93 5.96 -23.00
CA LEU A 154 14.70 6.32 -23.70
C LEU A 154 13.56 6.40 -22.69
N GLU A 155 13.45 7.53 -21.99
CA GLU A 155 12.25 7.87 -21.21
C GLU A 155 11.13 8.36 -22.15
N GLY A 156 10.70 7.50 -23.07
CA GLY A 156 9.51 7.71 -23.92
C GLY A 156 9.55 8.89 -24.90
N ILE A 157 10.67 9.59 -25.13
CA ILE A 157 10.74 10.63 -26.19
C ILE A 157 12.15 10.67 -26.82
N GLU A 158 12.28 10.29 -28.09
CA GLU A 158 13.55 10.36 -28.86
C GLU A 158 14.11 11.79 -29.06
N THR A 159 13.32 12.85 -28.82
CA THR A 159 13.58 14.17 -29.43
C THR A 159 13.59 15.39 -28.51
N GLN A 160 13.50 15.28 -27.18
CA GLN A 160 13.65 16.47 -26.29
C GLN A 160 14.55 16.31 -25.06
N SER A 161 15.01 15.11 -24.74
CA SER A 161 16.12 14.92 -23.81
C SER A 161 16.72 13.54 -23.99
N THR A 162 17.74 13.41 -24.84
CA THR A 162 18.77 12.38 -24.63
C THR A 162 19.45 12.71 -23.30
N SER A 163 18.84 12.21 -22.22
CA SER A 163 19.31 12.44 -20.88
C SER A 163 20.39 11.39 -20.62
N VAL A 164 21.62 11.87 -20.40
CA VAL A 164 22.75 10.98 -20.15
C VAL A 164 22.49 10.27 -18.83
N LEU A 165 22.39 8.94 -18.82
CA LEU A 165 22.03 8.14 -17.64
C LEU A 165 22.80 8.60 -16.39
N ASN A 166 24.09 8.86 -16.52
CA ASN A 166 24.94 9.34 -15.43
C ASN A 166 24.54 10.70 -14.81
N LYS A 167 23.90 11.61 -15.56
CA LYS A 167 23.46 12.92 -15.07
C LYS A 167 22.14 12.86 -14.30
N VAL A 168 21.36 11.81 -14.55
CA VAL A 168 19.93 11.74 -14.27
C VAL A 168 19.64 10.63 -13.26
N TYR A 169 20.51 9.62 -13.22
CA TYR A 169 20.45 8.51 -12.28
C TYR A 169 20.47 9.00 -10.83
N THR A 170 19.51 8.49 -10.07
CA THR A 170 19.44 8.61 -8.62
C THR A 170 19.62 7.21 -8.05
N GLU A 171 20.52 7.06 -7.08
CA GLU A 171 20.87 5.75 -6.53
C GLU A 171 19.63 5.08 -5.93
N LEU A 172 19.37 3.83 -6.31
CA LEU A 172 18.21 3.08 -5.85
C LEU A 172 18.48 2.44 -4.49
N TYR A 173 17.46 2.40 -3.63
CA TYR A 173 17.55 1.72 -2.33
C TYR A 173 17.36 0.21 -2.50
N ILE A 174 18.44 -0.57 -2.35
CA ILE A 174 18.46 -2.03 -2.49
C ILE A 174 18.79 -2.67 -1.15
N VAL A 175 18.09 -3.74 -0.81
CA VAL A 175 18.26 -4.48 0.44
C VAL A 175 18.45 -5.98 0.22
N THR A 176 19.05 -6.68 1.18
CA THR A 176 19.04 -8.16 1.24
C THR A 176 17.75 -8.69 1.84
N CYS A 177 17.22 -9.79 1.29
CA CYS A 177 16.01 -10.44 1.79
C CYS A 177 16.30 -11.88 2.23
N ASP A 178 16.16 -12.16 3.53
CA ASP A 178 16.33 -13.50 4.10
C ASP A 178 15.00 -14.28 4.20
N SER A 179 13.85 -13.60 4.17
CA SER A 179 12.54 -14.19 4.40
C SER A 179 11.78 -14.60 3.13
N THR A 180 11.09 -15.75 3.25
CA THR A 180 10.24 -16.40 2.25
C THR A 180 8.87 -15.74 2.05
N SER A 181 8.65 -14.50 2.50
CA SER A 181 7.36 -13.85 2.35
C SER A 181 7.08 -13.56 0.87
N ILE A 182 6.30 -14.45 0.25
CA ILE A 182 5.73 -14.31 -1.08
C ILE A 182 4.74 -13.14 -1.03
N ASN A 183 5.19 -11.90 -1.26
CA ASN A 183 4.27 -10.79 -1.49
C ASN A 183 3.62 -11.00 -2.87
N LYS A 184 2.45 -11.63 -2.89
CA LYS A 184 1.56 -11.76 -4.07
C LYS A 184 0.79 -10.47 -4.36
N GLU A 185 1.29 -9.33 -3.90
CA GLU A 185 0.54 -8.08 -3.75
C GLU A 185 0.77 -7.13 -4.92
N HIS A 186 -0.22 -6.27 -5.19
CA HIS A 186 -0.19 -5.30 -6.26
C HIS A 186 0.93 -4.25 -6.09
N GLU A 187 1.51 -3.81 -7.20
CA GLU A 187 2.74 -2.99 -7.24
C GLU A 187 2.60 -1.65 -6.49
N VAL A 188 1.45 -1.00 -6.64
CA VAL A 188 1.13 0.26 -5.96
C VAL A 188 1.09 0.10 -4.42
N TRP A 189 0.64 -1.05 -3.91
CA TRP A 189 0.57 -1.29 -2.48
C TRP A 189 1.96 -1.52 -1.87
N GLN A 190 2.85 -2.21 -2.59
CA GLN A 190 4.23 -2.41 -2.11
C GLN A 190 4.96 -1.07 -2.03
N ALA A 191 4.72 -0.15 -2.97
CA ALA A 191 5.26 1.21 -2.91
C ALA A 191 4.71 2.03 -1.73
N GLU A 192 3.41 1.89 -1.43
CA GLU A 192 2.74 2.64 -0.37
C GLU A 192 3.05 2.11 1.04
N THR A 193 3.34 0.81 1.17
CA THR A 193 3.69 0.17 2.44
C THR A 193 5.18 0.01 2.67
N ALA A 194 6.02 0.30 1.68
CA ALA A 194 7.48 0.27 1.80
C ALA A 194 7.99 1.19 2.95
N HIS A 195 7.27 2.27 3.25
CA HIS A 195 7.56 3.17 4.37
C HIS A 195 7.14 2.61 5.75
N LEU A 196 6.27 1.60 5.79
CA LEU A 196 5.64 1.07 7.01
C LEU A 196 6.15 -0.30 7.45
N LYS A 197 6.78 -1.05 6.54
CA LYS A 197 7.27 -2.40 6.86
C LYS A 197 8.52 -2.32 7.72
N ASP A 198 8.48 -2.99 8.87
CA ASP A 198 9.64 -3.30 9.69
C ASP A 198 10.60 -4.20 8.90
N PHE A 199 11.85 -3.75 8.77
CA PHE A 199 12.90 -4.52 8.14
C PHE A 199 14.19 -4.38 8.95
N SER A 200 14.10 -4.75 10.22
CA SER A 200 15.18 -4.70 11.22
C SER A 200 16.35 -5.65 10.94
N GLU A 201 16.37 -6.38 9.82
CA GLU A 201 17.44 -7.33 9.47
C GLU A 201 18.03 -7.10 8.06
N ALA A 202 17.49 -6.17 7.28
CA ALA A 202 17.84 -6.04 5.87
C ALA A 202 19.04 -5.08 5.67
N SER A 203 20.22 -5.63 5.39
CA SER A 203 21.40 -4.82 5.08
C SER A 203 21.20 -4.05 3.76
N VAL A 204 21.48 -2.75 3.79
CA VAL A 204 21.44 -1.91 2.57
C VAL A 204 22.66 -2.21 1.73
N ILE A 205 22.43 -2.60 0.48
CA ILE A 205 23.49 -2.95 -0.47
C ILE A 205 23.45 -1.93 -1.62
N LYS A 206 24.62 -1.45 -2.05
CA LYS A 206 24.72 -0.67 -3.28
C LYS A 206 24.68 -1.60 -4.49
N CYS A 207 24.19 -1.10 -5.63
CA CYS A 207 24.12 -1.88 -6.87
C CYS A 207 25.48 -2.54 -7.25
N GLN A 208 26.59 -1.83 -7.01
CA GLN A 208 27.95 -2.32 -7.25
C GLN A 208 28.44 -3.39 -6.25
N ASP A 209 27.82 -3.48 -5.07
CA ASP A 209 28.22 -4.40 -4.01
C ASP A 209 27.38 -5.68 -4.02
N ILE A 210 26.51 -5.86 -5.02
CA ILE A 210 25.57 -6.99 -5.13
C ILE A 210 26.28 -8.36 -5.02
N PHE A 211 27.46 -8.49 -5.64
CA PHE A 211 28.27 -9.71 -5.64
C PHE A 211 29.38 -9.72 -4.58
N LYS A 212 29.48 -8.71 -3.70
CA LYS A 212 30.48 -8.72 -2.62
C LYS A 212 30.05 -9.71 -1.52
N PRO A 213 30.88 -10.69 -1.18
CA PRO A 213 30.55 -11.68 -0.16
C PRO A 213 30.56 -11.07 1.25
N ALA A 214 29.66 -11.55 2.11
CA ALA A 214 29.88 -11.49 3.55
C ALA A 214 30.86 -12.63 3.91
N GLU A 215 31.62 -12.51 5.01
CA GLU A 215 32.68 -13.47 5.37
C GLU A 215 32.22 -14.94 5.18
N ASP A 216 33.00 -15.73 4.42
CA ASP A 216 32.81 -17.15 4.05
C ASP A 216 31.71 -17.56 3.03
N GLU A 217 31.06 -16.63 2.30
CA GLU A 217 30.06 -16.99 1.27
C GLU A 217 30.57 -16.88 -0.19
N THR A 218 30.30 -17.90 -1.04
CA THR A 218 30.49 -17.83 -2.50
C THR A 218 29.18 -17.50 -3.21
N ILE A 219 29.08 -16.32 -3.82
CA ILE A 219 27.84 -15.86 -4.48
C ILE A 219 27.97 -16.04 -5.99
N ARG A 220 27.20 -16.98 -6.55
CA ARG A 220 27.12 -17.18 -8.00
C ARG A 220 25.89 -16.51 -8.62
N CYS A 221 24.72 -16.75 -8.04
CA CYS A 221 23.43 -16.31 -8.59
C CYS A 221 22.72 -15.36 -7.62
N VAL A 222 22.42 -14.15 -8.11
CA VAL A 222 21.64 -13.14 -7.41
C VAL A 222 20.31 -12.93 -8.12
N VAL A 223 19.21 -12.98 -7.36
CA VAL A 223 17.87 -12.63 -7.86
C VAL A 223 17.41 -11.33 -7.22
N THR A 224 17.22 -10.29 -8.03
CA THR A 224 16.70 -9.00 -7.60
C THR A 224 15.21 -8.88 -7.91
N LYS A 225 14.43 -8.72 -6.85
CA LYS A 225 12.97 -8.53 -6.91
C LYS A 225 12.62 -7.05 -6.85
N GLY A 226 11.53 -6.67 -7.50
CA GLY A 226 10.97 -5.33 -7.38
C GLY A 226 9.72 -5.14 -8.22
N ILE A 227 8.87 -4.19 -7.84
CA ILE A 227 7.65 -3.86 -8.59
C ILE A 227 7.95 -3.27 -9.97
N ALA A 228 6.98 -3.24 -10.89
CA ALA A 228 7.16 -2.54 -12.16
C ALA A 228 7.45 -1.05 -11.92
N GLY A 229 8.22 -0.46 -12.84
CA GLY A 229 8.62 0.94 -12.77
C GLY A 229 9.64 1.28 -11.67
N ILE A 230 10.01 0.35 -10.78
CA ILE A 230 10.90 0.63 -9.64
C ILE A 230 12.36 0.88 -10.01
N GLY A 231 12.74 0.62 -11.27
CA GLY A 231 14.08 0.85 -11.78
C GLY A 231 14.98 -0.39 -11.92
N LYS A 232 14.41 -1.62 -11.95
CA LYS A 232 15.16 -2.87 -12.17
C LYS A 232 16.06 -2.82 -13.42
N THR A 233 15.47 -2.54 -14.59
CA THR A 233 16.19 -2.40 -15.86
C THR A 233 17.18 -1.25 -15.84
N VAL A 234 16.84 -0.13 -15.19
CA VAL A 234 17.74 1.03 -15.05
C VAL A 234 18.95 0.68 -14.18
N ALA A 235 18.80 -0.14 -13.14
CA ALA A 235 19.91 -0.64 -12.33
C ALA A 235 20.85 -1.55 -13.15
N ALA A 236 20.28 -2.47 -13.94
CA ALA A 236 21.05 -3.34 -14.83
C ALA A 236 21.83 -2.52 -15.88
N GLN A 237 21.19 -1.53 -16.50
CA GLN A 237 21.82 -0.62 -17.45
C GLN A 237 22.90 0.25 -16.80
N LYS A 238 22.68 0.72 -15.57
CA LYS A 238 23.65 1.54 -14.82
C LYS A 238 24.91 0.75 -14.49
N LEU A 239 24.78 -0.48 -13.99
CA LEU A 239 25.92 -1.36 -13.73
C LEU A 239 26.71 -1.63 -15.03
N ASN A 240 25.99 -1.88 -16.12
CA ASN A 240 26.59 -2.07 -17.43
C ASN A 240 27.37 -0.84 -17.92
N LEU A 241 26.79 0.36 -17.75
CA LEU A 241 27.42 1.62 -18.13
C LEU A 241 28.67 1.90 -17.29
N ASP A 242 28.63 1.69 -15.98
CA ASP A 242 29.79 1.94 -15.10
C ASP A 242 30.94 0.96 -15.35
N TRP A 243 30.63 -0.28 -15.69
CA TRP A 243 31.62 -1.27 -16.14
C TRP A 243 32.27 -0.85 -17.47
N ALA A 244 31.46 -0.42 -18.44
CA ALA A 244 31.91 0.03 -19.75
C ALA A 244 32.71 1.35 -19.68
N ASP A 245 32.35 2.26 -18.78
CA ASP A 245 33.05 3.53 -18.49
C ASP A 245 34.38 3.33 -17.74
N GLY A 246 34.66 2.12 -17.22
CA GLY A 246 35.86 1.85 -16.45
C GLY A 246 35.81 2.34 -15.00
N LYS A 247 34.63 2.68 -14.47
CA LYS A 247 34.47 3.27 -13.12
C LYS A 247 34.41 2.21 -12.02
N GLU A 248 33.57 1.20 -12.20
CA GLU A 248 33.25 0.19 -11.18
C GLU A 248 33.26 -1.23 -11.79
N ASN A 249 33.27 -2.27 -10.94
CA ASN A 249 33.24 -3.70 -11.32
C ASN A 249 34.33 -4.12 -12.35
N GLN A 250 35.52 -3.52 -12.28
CA GLN A 250 36.63 -3.83 -13.19
C GLN A 250 37.32 -5.16 -12.89
N ASP A 251 36.88 -5.88 -11.85
CA ASP A 251 37.21 -7.28 -11.61
C ASP A 251 36.52 -8.24 -12.61
N LEU A 252 35.52 -7.76 -13.34
CA LEU A 252 34.84 -8.50 -14.41
C LEU A 252 35.50 -8.23 -15.77
N ASP A 253 35.87 -9.30 -16.45
CA ASP A 253 36.44 -9.23 -17.80
C ASP A 253 35.35 -9.04 -18.87
N PHE A 254 34.20 -9.69 -18.70
CA PHE A 254 33.08 -9.61 -19.64
C PHE A 254 31.73 -9.51 -18.91
N LEU A 255 30.86 -8.67 -19.46
CA LEU A 255 29.49 -8.47 -18.98
C LEU A 255 28.52 -8.58 -20.17
N PHE A 256 27.54 -9.47 -20.04
CA PHE A 256 26.49 -9.69 -21.05
C PHE A 256 25.11 -9.39 -20.47
N LEU A 257 24.45 -8.37 -21.01
CA LEU A 257 23.09 -7.96 -20.63
C LEU A 257 22.08 -8.53 -21.63
N LEU A 258 21.34 -9.55 -21.20
CA LEU A 258 20.31 -10.23 -22.00
C LEU A 258 18.94 -9.96 -21.38
N SER A 259 18.01 -9.43 -22.17
CA SER A 259 16.64 -9.21 -21.72
C SER A 259 15.74 -10.36 -22.17
N PHE A 260 14.90 -10.89 -21.28
CA PHE A 260 13.91 -11.91 -21.62
C PHE A 260 12.97 -11.47 -22.74
N ARG A 261 12.67 -10.16 -22.84
CA ARG A 261 11.92 -9.59 -23.98
C ARG A 261 12.56 -9.91 -25.31
N LYS A 262 13.89 -9.78 -25.40
CA LYS A 262 14.65 -10.04 -26.64
C LYS A 262 14.84 -11.54 -26.86
N LEU A 263 15.04 -12.30 -25.78
CA LEU A 263 15.22 -13.75 -25.83
C LEU A 263 13.96 -14.45 -26.37
N ASN A 264 12.75 -14.02 -25.97
CA ASN A 264 11.49 -14.56 -26.46
C ASN A 264 11.31 -14.47 -28.00
N LEU A 265 12.02 -13.55 -28.67
CA LEU A 265 11.95 -13.38 -30.12
C LEU A 265 12.78 -14.43 -30.88
N ILE A 266 13.72 -15.08 -30.20
CA ILE A 266 14.64 -16.05 -30.80
C ILE A 266 13.98 -17.42 -30.79
N LYS A 267 13.70 -17.96 -31.98
CA LYS A 267 13.12 -19.30 -32.17
C LYS A 267 14.11 -20.21 -32.87
N GLY A 268 14.32 -21.41 -32.33
CA GLY A 268 15.22 -22.40 -32.92
C GLY A 268 16.19 -22.99 -31.90
N TRP A 269 17.20 -23.68 -32.41
CA TRP A 269 18.21 -24.36 -31.62
C TRP A 269 19.53 -23.63 -31.79
N TYR A 270 20.12 -23.20 -30.68
CA TYR A 270 21.34 -22.42 -30.64
C TYR A 270 22.31 -23.04 -29.65
N SER A 271 23.60 -22.82 -29.87
CA SER A 271 24.59 -22.99 -28.80
C SER A 271 24.71 -21.69 -28.02
N LEU A 272 25.25 -21.71 -26.80
CA LEU A 272 25.47 -20.46 -26.04
C LEU A 272 26.39 -19.49 -26.80
N HIS A 273 27.38 -20.05 -27.50
CA HIS A 273 28.22 -19.32 -28.44
C HIS A 273 27.39 -18.62 -29.54
N GLY A 274 26.53 -19.38 -30.23
CA GLY A 274 25.67 -18.85 -31.28
C GLY A 274 24.69 -17.79 -30.75
N LEU A 275 24.15 -17.99 -29.56
CA LEU A 275 23.25 -17.03 -28.90
C LEU A 275 23.98 -15.70 -28.64
N LEU A 276 25.19 -15.73 -28.09
CA LEU A 276 25.95 -14.52 -27.79
C LEU A 276 26.39 -13.76 -29.04
N GLN A 277 26.71 -14.45 -30.14
CA GLN A 277 27.02 -13.81 -31.41
C GLN A 277 25.84 -13.04 -32.01
N ILE A 278 24.59 -13.45 -31.70
CA ILE A 278 23.41 -12.71 -32.11
C ILE A 278 23.37 -11.36 -31.37
N PHE A 279 23.55 -11.36 -30.05
CA PHE A 279 23.50 -10.12 -29.26
C PHE A 279 24.75 -9.24 -29.39
N TYR A 280 25.91 -9.86 -29.65
CA TYR A 280 27.23 -9.26 -29.71
C TYR A 280 27.99 -9.79 -30.94
N PRO A 281 27.71 -9.23 -32.14
CA PRO A 281 28.35 -9.63 -33.40
C PRO A 281 29.88 -9.51 -33.39
N GLU A 282 30.45 -8.74 -32.47
CA GLU A 282 31.88 -8.57 -32.24
C GLU A 282 32.57 -9.88 -31.82
N LEU A 283 31.81 -10.89 -31.42
CA LEU A 283 32.31 -12.20 -30.98
C LEU A 283 32.45 -13.24 -32.12
N LYS A 284 32.31 -12.86 -33.40
CA LYS A 284 32.30 -13.84 -34.51
C LYS A 284 33.59 -14.66 -34.67
N ASP A 285 34.75 -14.14 -34.26
CA ASP A 285 36.07 -14.74 -34.55
C ASP A 285 36.83 -15.26 -33.32
N ILE A 286 36.17 -15.49 -32.16
CA ILE A 286 36.83 -15.90 -30.90
C ILE A 286 36.68 -17.39 -30.60
N ASN A 287 37.71 -17.98 -29.98
CA ASN A 287 37.59 -19.25 -29.27
C ASN A 287 36.94 -19.08 -27.88
N PHE A 288 35.62 -19.33 -27.81
CA PHE A 288 34.80 -19.12 -26.60
C PHE A 288 35.19 -20.00 -25.41
N LYS A 289 35.75 -21.19 -25.66
CA LYS A 289 36.15 -22.09 -24.58
C LYS A 289 37.26 -21.46 -23.72
N LYS A 290 38.27 -20.90 -24.37
CA LYS A 290 39.37 -20.18 -23.71
C LYS A 290 38.91 -18.87 -23.06
N MET A 291 37.93 -18.20 -23.67
CA MET A 291 37.34 -16.97 -23.12
C MET A 291 36.66 -17.23 -21.76
N PHE A 292 35.84 -18.28 -21.64
CA PHE A 292 35.12 -18.54 -20.39
C PHE A 292 35.94 -19.27 -19.31
N ASP A 293 36.95 -20.05 -19.70
CA ASP A 293 37.79 -20.77 -18.74
C ASP A 293 38.81 -19.85 -18.03
N GLU A 294 39.28 -18.79 -18.71
CA GLU A 294 40.35 -17.90 -18.21
C GLU A 294 39.84 -16.54 -17.68
N HIS A 295 38.56 -16.19 -17.84
CA HIS A 295 38.04 -14.85 -17.55
C HIS A 295 36.79 -14.87 -16.67
N LYS A 296 36.63 -13.84 -15.85
CA LYS A 296 35.45 -13.67 -14.99
C LYS A 296 34.31 -13.03 -15.77
N VAL A 297 33.21 -13.76 -15.94
CA VAL A 297 32.06 -13.33 -16.76
C VAL A 297 30.80 -13.16 -15.91
N LEU A 298 30.06 -12.07 -16.16
CA LEU A 298 28.74 -11.80 -15.59
C LEU A 298 27.67 -11.82 -16.67
N PHE A 299 26.62 -12.62 -16.45
CA PHE A 299 25.37 -12.56 -17.22
C PHE A 299 24.30 -11.82 -16.42
N ILE A 300 23.72 -10.77 -17.00
CA ILE A 300 22.56 -10.07 -16.46
C ILE A 300 21.34 -10.50 -17.27
N LEU A 301 20.41 -11.20 -16.64
CA LEU A 301 19.14 -11.63 -17.23
C LEU A 301 18.02 -10.69 -16.75
N ASP A 302 17.66 -9.73 -17.58
CA ASP A 302 16.68 -8.69 -17.24
C ASP A 302 15.25 -9.08 -17.62
N GLY A 303 14.33 -9.01 -16.66
CA GLY A 303 12.88 -9.13 -16.89
C GLY A 303 12.33 -10.56 -16.94
N LEU A 304 12.71 -11.43 -16.00
CA LEU A 304 12.22 -12.82 -15.96
C LEU A 304 10.68 -12.93 -15.93
N ASP A 305 9.98 -11.94 -15.36
CA ASP A 305 8.51 -11.86 -15.36
C ASP A 305 7.87 -11.79 -16.75
N GLU A 306 8.67 -11.49 -17.77
CA GLU A 306 8.23 -11.36 -19.15
C GLU A 306 8.65 -12.57 -20.00
N SER A 307 9.25 -13.60 -19.38
CA SER A 307 9.66 -14.83 -20.06
C SER A 307 8.45 -15.61 -20.57
N GLN A 308 8.48 -15.99 -21.85
CA GLN A 308 7.54 -16.97 -22.44
C GLN A 308 8.13 -18.39 -22.46
N LEU A 309 9.36 -18.56 -21.97
CA LEU A 309 10.09 -19.82 -21.96
C LEU A 309 9.69 -20.67 -20.75
N SER A 310 9.47 -21.98 -20.97
CA SER A 310 9.20 -22.94 -19.89
C SER A 310 10.53 -23.32 -19.21
N LEU A 311 10.92 -22.58 -18.19
CA LEU A 311 12.13 -22.88 -17.41
C LEU A 311 11.82 -24.00 -16.41
N GLU A 312 12.02 -25.24 -16.84
CA GLU A 312 11.86 -26.42 -15.99
C GLU A 312 13.18 -26.77 -15.33
N PHE A 313 13.21 -27.01 -14.01
CA PHE A 313 14.43 -27.28 -13.24
C PHE A 313 14.54 -28.73 -12.74
N ASP A 314 13.58 -29.59 -13.08
CA ASP A 314 13.59 -30.99 -12.67
C ASP A 314 14.69 -31.77 -13.40
N GLU A 315 15.51 -32.51 -12.64
CA GLU A 315 16.78 -33.07 -13.13
C GLU A 315 16.64 -34.20 -14.17
N ILE A 316 15.43 -34.72 -14.39
CA ILE A 316 15.20 -35.98 -15.12
C ILE A 316 14.80 -35.76 -16.60
N GLU A 317 14.22 -34.60 -16.97
CA GLU A 317 13.77 -34.33 -18.35
C GLU A 317 14.62 -33.29 -19.10
N ASN A 318 15.45 -32.52 -18.38
CA ASN A 318 16.29 -31.48 -18.97
C ASN A 318 17.50 -32.07 -19.72
N GLY A 319 17.55 -31.89 -21.03
CA GLY A 319 18.71 -32.24 -21.86
C GLY A 319 20.01 -31.70 -21.22
N LEU A 320 20.88 -32.62 -20.81
CA LEU A 320 22.12 -32.33 -20.07
C LEU A 320 23.14 -31.68 -21.01
N ILE A 321 23.36 -30.38 -20.84
CA ILE A 321 24.30 -29.63 -21.67
C ILE A 321 25.33 -28.95 -20.78
N SER A 322 26.57 -29.42 -20.91
CA SER A 322 27.76 -28.83 -20.27
C SER A 322 28.70 -28.15 -21.27
N ASP A 323 28.54 -28.45 -22.56
CA ASP A 323 29.36 -27.87 -23.63
C ASP A 323 28.73 -26.59 -24.20
N VAL A 324 29.51 -25.51 -24.23
CA VAL A 324 29.15 -24.19 -24.76
C VAL A 324 28.85 -24.24 -26.26
N SER A 325 29.41 -25.22 -26.97
CA SER A 325 29.22 -25.43 -28.41
C SER A 325 28.01 -26.32 -28.75
N ALA A 326 27.40 -27.00 -27.78
CA ALA A 326 26.25 -27.85 -28.02
C ALA A 326 24.98 -27.02 -28.28
N SER A 327 24.21 -27.39 -29.30
CA SER A 327 22.98 -26.70 -29.69
C SER A 327 21.77 -27.26 -28.96
N ALA A 328 20.94 -26.39 -28.39
CA ALA A 328 19.65 -26.74 -27.81
C ALA A 328 18.65 -25.58 -27.89
N SER A 329 17.43 -25.83 -27.44
CA SER A 329 16.42 -24.81 -27.28
C SER A 329 16.79 -23.82 -26.16
N LEU A 330 16.24 -22.61 -26.26
CA LEU A 330 16.63 -21.48 -25.43
C LEU A 330 16.28 -21.66 -23.94
N ASP A 331 15.15 -22.30 -23.67
CA ASP A 331 14.74 -22.75 -22.33
C ASP A 331 15.79 -23.68 -21.71
N ILE A 332 16.22 -24.71 -22.42
CA ILE A 332 17.24 -25.67 -21.95
C ILE A 332 18.59 -24.97 -21.74
N LEU A 333 19.02 -24.08 -22.64
CA LEU A 333 20.26 -23.32 -22.48
C LEU A 333 20.24 -22.43 -21.22
N LEU A 334 19.17 -21.67 -21.03
CA LEU A 334 19.04 -20.75 -19.89
C LEU A 334 18.90 -21.53 -18.58
N THR A 335 18.13 -22.63 -18.54
CA THR A 335 18.05 -23.52 -17.38
C THR A 335 19.42 -24.09 -17.03
N ASN A 336 20.19 -24.60 -18.00
CA ASN A 336 21.54 -25.13 -17.74
C ASN A 336 22.53 -24.04 -17.30
N LEU A 337 22.38 -22.80 -17.79
CA LEU A 337 23.15 -21.64 -17.32
C LEU A 337 22.78 -21.25 -15.89
N ILE A 338 21.48 -21.18 -15.56
CA ILE A 338 21.00 -20.83 -14.21
C ILE A 338 21.43 -21.88 -13.19
N THR A 339 21.26 -23.18 -13.51
CA THR A 339 21.67 -24.31 -12.65
C THR A 339 23.20 -24.43 -12.48
N GLY A 340 23.99 -23.79 -13.35
CA GLY A 340 25.46 -23.84 -13.29
C GLY A 340 26.08 -25.09 -13.89
N ARG A 341 25.29 -25.88 -14.63
CA ARG A 341 25.81 -26.97 -15.47
C ARG A 341 26.56 -26.43 -16.70
N LEU A 342 26.06 -25.34 -17.26
CA LEU A 342 26.70 -24.56 -18.31
C LEU A 342 27.40 -23.35 -17.67
N LEU A 343 28.73 -23.24 -17.85
CA LEU A 343 29.57 -22.18 -17.26
C LEU A 343 29.43 -22.05 -15.72
N PRO A 344 29.96 -23.02 -14.95
CA PRO A 344 29.86 -23.00 -13.48
C PRO A 344 30.53 -21.76 -12.85
N GLY A 345 31.61 -21.25 -13.45
CA GLY A 345 32.34 -20.06 -12.97
C GLY A 345 31.71 -18.71 -13.32
N ALA A 346 30.63 -18.69 -14.11
CA ALA A 346 29.96 -17.44 -14.49
C ALA A 346 29.04 -16.93 -13.38
N LEU A 347 29.09 -15.62 -13.14
CA LEU A 347 28.17 -14.91 -12.25
C LEU A 347 26.86 -14.64 -12.97
N LEU A 348 25.76 -14.66 -12.22
CA LEU A 348 24.42 -14.47 -12.75
C LEU A 348 23.63 -13.45 -11.92
N TRP A 349 23.10 -12.44 -12.58
CA TRP A 349 22.19 -11.47 -11.98
C TRP A 349 20.84 -11.50 -12.71
N ILE A 350 19.77 -11.92 -12.02
CA ILE A 350 18.43 -12.03 -12.59
C ILE A 350 17.54 -10.94 -11.98
N THR A 351 16.86 -10.15 -12.80
CA THR A 351 15.84 -9.19 -12.33
C THR A 351 14.44 -9.71 -12.62
N SER A 352 13.52 -9.56 -11.67
CA SER A 352 12.14 -10.04 -11.85
C SER A 352 11.14 -9.34 -10.91
N ARG A 353 9.84 -9.46 -11.21
CA ARG A 353 8.78 -9.18 -10.23
C ARG A 353 8.74 -10.27 -9.15
N PRO A 354 8.29 -9.97 -7.91
CA PRO A 354 8.31 -10.91 -6.80
C PRO A 354 7.63 -12.26 -7.08
N VAL A 355 6.55 -12.27 -7.87
CA VAL A 355 5.81 -13.50 -8.21
C VAL A 355 6.60 -14.40 -9.15
N ALA A 356 7.14 -13.84 -10.24
CA ALA A 356 7.88 -14.60 -11.25
C ALA A 356 9.28 -15.01 -10.79
N ALA A 357 9.87 -14.28 -9.84
CA ALA A 357 11.13 -14.66 -9.21
C ALA A 357 11.08 -16.04 -8.54
N ASN A 358 9.89 -16.54 -8.17
CA ASN A 358 9.72 -17.87 -7.58
C ASN A 358 9.80 -19.01 -8.60
N GLN A 359 9.86 -18.71 -9.90
CA GLN A 359 10.17 -19.72 -10.92
C GLN A 359 11.57 -20.28 -10.73
N ILE A 360 12.49 -19.51 -10.13
CA ILE A 360 13.85 -19.96 -9.84
C ILE A 360 13.87 -20.67 -8.48
N PRO A 361 14.32 -21.95 -8.41
CA PRO A 361 14.47 -22.68 -7.16
C PRO A 361 15.36 -21.93 -6.15
N ARG A 362 14.98 -21.98 -4.86
CA ARG A 362 15.73 -21.30 -3.80
C ARG A 362 17.14 -21.87 -3.65
N GLU A 363 17.34 -23.16 -3.89
CA GLU A 363 18.65 -23.80 -3.80
C GLU A 363 19.67 -23.25 -4.81
N LEU A 364 19.19 -22.66 -5.92
CA LEU A 364 20.05 -22.06 -6.94
C LEU A 364 20.37 -20.58 -6.64
N CYS A 365 19.58 -19.94 -5.78
CA CYS A 365 19.68 -18.52 -5.45
C CYS A 365 20.56 -18.32 -4.21
N HIS A 366 21.78 -17.84 -4.42
CA HIS A 366 22.74 -17.62 -3.32
C HIS A 366 22.43 -16.34 -2.55
N ARG A 367 21.86 -15.34 -3.24
CA ARG A 367 21.43 -14.08 -2.62
C ARG A 367 20.16 -13.57 -3.30
N VAL A 368 19.21 -13.10 -2.49
CA VAL A 368 17.99 -12.43 -2.97
C VAL A 368 18.03 -10.99 -2.50
N THR A 369 17.89 -10.07 -3.43
CA THR A 369 17.82 -8.63 -3.14
C THR A 369 16.48 -8.05 -3.57
N GLU A 370 16.08 -6.94 -2.96
CA GLU A 370 14.86 -6.22 -3.31
C GLU A 370 15.16 -4.74 -3.56
N ILE A 371 14.75 -4.22 -4.72
CA ILE A 371 14.76 -2.77 -4.99
C ILE A 371 13.48 -2.20 -4.42
N ARG A 372 13.62 -1.31 -3.43
CA ARG A 372 12.46 -0.73 -2.74
C ARG A 372 11.92 0.50 -3.44
N GLY A 373 12.78 1.37 -3.97
CA GLY A 373 12.38 2.63 -4.61
C GLY A 373 13.18 3.81 -4.09
N PHE A 374 12.61 5.01 -4.18
CA PHE A 374 13.21 6.24 -3.66
C PHE A 374 12.73 6.56 -2.23
N ASN A 375 13.69 6.72 -1.32
CA ASN A 375 13.42 7.37 -0.04
C ASN A 375 13.15 8.88 -0.25
N ASP A 376 12.74 9.56 0.82
CA ASP A 376 12.33 10.96 0.74
C ASP A 376 13.44 11.92 0.27
N ALA A 377 14.70 11.64 0.62
CA ALA A 377 15.84 12.42 0.14
C ALA A 377 16.10 12.18 -1.35
N GLN A 378 15.99 10.92 -1.80
CA GLN A 378 16.15 10.51 -3.20
C GLN A 378 15.03 11.06 -4.09
N LYS A 379 13.79 11.17 -3.60
CA LYS A 379 12.69 11.83 -4.31
C LYS A 379 13.07 13.28 -4.65
N ASP A 380 13.50 14.04 -3.64
CA ASP A 380 13.92 15.42 -3.81
C ASP A 380 15.13 15.55 -4.76
N GLU A 381 16.12 14.64 -4.64
CA GLU A 381 17.29 14.58 -5.53
C GLU A 381 16.87 14.34 -6.99
N TYR A 382 15.98 13.37 -7.22
CA TYR A 382 15.47 13.04 -8.54
C TYR A 382 14.82 14.26 -9.20
N PHE A 383 13.92 14.95 -8.49
CA PHE A 383 13.25 16.15 -9.02
C PHE A 383 14.25 17.26 -9.36
N ARG A 384 15.25 17.51 -8.51
CA ARG A 384 16.28 18.53 -8.76
C ARG A 384 17.19 18.19 -9.94
N LYS A 385 17.48 16.91 -10.19
CA LYS A 385 18.29 16.47 -11.34
C LYS A 385 17.55 16.59 -12.68
N HIS A 386 16.24 16.38 -12.68
CA HIS A 386 15.43 16.35 -13.91
C HIS A 386 14.87 17.72 -14.31
N ILE A 387 14.77 18.65 -13.37
CA ILE A 387 14.22 19.99 -13.60
C ILE A 387 15.39 20.99 -13.69
N ARG A 388 15.59 21.59 -14.87
CA ARG A 388 16.71 22.53 -15.11
C ARG A 388 16.64 23.80 -14.27
N ASP A 389 15.43 24.25 -13.93
CA ASP A 389 15.18 25.49 -13.18
C ASP A 389 14.98 25.17 -11.68
N PRO A 390 15.87 25.66 -10.79
CA PRO A 390 15.78 25.41 -9.35
C PRO A 390 14.51 25.92 -8.67
N GLU A 391 13.91 27.01 -9.16
CA GLU A 391 12.68 27.59 -8.59
C GLU A 391 11.48 26.72 -8.94
N ILE A 392 11.39 26.29 -10.21
CA ILE A 392 10.36 25.35 -10.66
C ILE A 392 10.52 24.01 -9.94
N ALA A 393 11.75 23.54 -9.73
CA ALA A 393 12.02 22.31 -8.99
C ALA A 393 11.52 22.40 -7.54
N SER A 394 11.81 23.49 -6.86
CA SER A 394 11.38 23.71 -5.47
C SER A 394 9.85 23.80 -5.36
N ARG A 395 9.20 24.47 -6.32
CA ARG A 395 7.74 24.55 -6.39
C ARG A 395 7.09 23.19 -6.64
N ILE A 396 7.60 22.41 -7.60
CA ILE A 396 7.10 21.05 -7.87
C ILE A 396 7.26 20.14 -6.65
N ILE A 397 8.40 20.19 -5.97
CA ILE A 397 8.63 19.40 -4.75
C ILE A 397 7.62 19.80 -3.67
N SER A 398 7.37 21.10 -3.49
CA SER A 398 6.38 21.60 -2.54
C SER A 398 4.96 21.13 -2.89
N ASP A 399 4.57 21.24 -4.16
CA ASP A 399 3.24 20.87 -4.64
C ASP A 399 2.98 19.35 -4.52
N ILE A 400 4.00 18.52 -4.82
CA ILE A 400 3.92 17.07 -4.63
C ILE A 400 3.83 16.73 -3.13
N LYS A 401 4.64 17.36 -2.27
CA LYS A 401 4.60 17.14 -0.82
C LYS A 401 3.26 17.54 -0.20
N ALA A 402 2.62 18.59 -0.71
CA ALA A 402 1.28 19.01 -0.30
C ALA A 402 0.21 17.96 -0.64
N THR A 403 0.46 17.08 -1.63
CA THR A 403 -0.42 15.97 -1.99
C THR A 403 0.18 14.63 -1.58
N ARG A 404 0.00 14.26 -0.30
CA ARG A 404 0.66 13.08 0.32
C ARG A 404 0.51 11.78 -0.48
N SER A 405 -0.64 11.53 -1.12
CA SER A 405 -0.84 10.35 -1.98
C SER A 405 0.10 10.34 -3.20
N LEU A 406 0.24 11.47 -3.89
CA LEU A 406 1.18 11.62 -5.01
C LEU A 406 2.63 11.47 -4.54
N TYR A 407 2.96 12.06 -3.39
CA TYR A 407 4.30 11.97 -2.81
C TYR A 407 4.71 10.54 -2.44
N ILE A 408 3.78 9.74 -1.91
CA ILE A 408 4.02 8.33 -1.62
C ILE A 408 4.22 7.53 -2.91
N MET A 409 3.41 7.79 -3.95
CA MET A 409 3.61 7.12 -5.24
C MET A 409 4.94 7.47 -5.91
N CYS A 410 5.47 8.68 -5.66
CA CYS A 410 6.82 9.06 -6.09
C CYS A 410 7.94 8.24 -5.42
N HIS A 411 7.61 7.27 -4.55
CA HIS A 411 8.54 6.20 -4.20
C HIS A 411 8.95 5.36 -5.42
N VAL A 412 8.08 5.22 -6.42
CA VAL A 412 8.40 4.55 -7.69
C VAL A 412 8.90 5.59 -8.70
N PRO A 413 10.13 5.43 -9.24
CA PRO A 413 10.73 6.39 -10.17
C PRO A 413 9.87 6.76 -11.38
N VAL A 414 9.12 5.80 -11.96
CA VAL A 414 8.24 6.08 -13.10
C VAL A 414 7.17 7.13 -12.78
N PHE A 415 6.66 7.16 -11.55
CA PHE A 415 5.68 8.18 -11.13
C PHE A 415 6.35 9.55 -10.93
N CYS A 416 7.62 9.59 -10.50
CA CYS A 416 8.37 10.85 -10.45
C CYS A 416 8.52 11.46 -11.85
N TRP A 417 8.89 10.65 -12.84
CA TRP A 417 9.01 11.08 -14.23
C TRP A 417 7.68 11.62 -14.78
N MET A 418 6.58 10.90 -14.55
CA MET A 418 5.24 11.35 -14.94
C MET A 418 4.86 12.66 -14.25
N ALA A 419 5.15 12.80 -12.95
CA ALA A 419 4.87 14.01 -12.19
C ALA A 419 5.65 15.21 -12.71
N VAL A 420 6.94 15.05 -13.01
CA VAL A 420 7.75 16.10 -13.64
C VAL A 420 7.13 16.53 -14.96
N THR A 421 6.79 15.57 -15.83
CA THR A 421 6.21 15.84 -17.16
C THR A 421 4.91 16.63 -17.06
N VAL A 422 4.00 16.23 -16.18
CA VAL A 422 2.69 16.86 -16.01
C VAL A 422 2.82 18.24 -15.37
N LEU A 423 3.53 18.34 -14.26
CA LEU A 423 3.61 19.57 -13.48
C LEU A 423 4.41 20.65 -14.20
N GLN A 424 5.48 20.30 -14.92
CA GLN A 424 6.21 21.26 -15.77
C GLN A 424 5.32 21.83 -16.87
N ASP A 425 4.51 21.01 -17.55
CA ASP A 425 3.61 21.50 -18.60
C ASP A 425 2.53 22.43 -18.02
N ILE A 426 1.93 22.09 -16.88
CA ILE A 426 0.92 22.93 -16.21
C ILE A 426 1.53 24.28 -15.81
N LEU A 427 2.68 24.27 -15.14
CA LEU A 427 3.36 25.50 -14.70
C LEU A 427 3.83 26.37 -15.88
N SER A 428 4.27 25.76 -16.99
CA SER A 428 4.69 26.50 -18.19
C SER A 428 3.54 27.26 -18.87
N LYS A 429 2.30 26.81 -18.67
CA LYS A 429 1.08 27.42 -19.22
C LYS A 429 0.50 28.49 -18.29
N ASP A 430 0.60 28.31 -16.98
CA ASP A 430 0.14 29.30 -15.99
C ASP A 430 0.86 30.65 -16.16
N ASN A 431 2.12 30.66 -16.59
CA ASN A 431 2.85 31.89 -16.89
C ASN A 431 2.33 32.65 -18.14
N LYS A 432 1.42 32.07 -18.94
CA LYS A 432 0.92 32.63 -20.21
C LYS A 432 -0.57 32.98 -20.19
N SER A 433 -1.36 32.49 -19.24
CA SER A 433 -2.79 32.77 -19.10
C SER A 433 -3.07 33.63 -17.86
N GLY A 434 -4.05 34.53 -17.92
CA GLY A 434 -4.40 35.50 -16.86
C GLY A 434 -4.79 34.90 -15.49
N PRO A 435 -5.46 35.66 -14.60
CA PRO A 435 -5.37 35.53 -13.14
C PRO A 435 -6.14 34.35 -12.49
N LYS A 436 -6.38 33.24 -13.21
CA LYS A 436 -6.89 32.01 -12.62
C LYS A 436 -5.84 30.90 -12.74
N PRO A 437 -5.17 30.50 -11.63
CA PRO A 437 -4.25 29.37 -11.66
C PRO A 437 -5.02 28.10 -12.07
N ARG A 438 -4.47 27.29 -12.99
CA ARG A 438 -5.01 25.96 -13.22
C ARG A 438 -4.89 25.15 -11.93
N SER A 439 -5.97 24.46 -11.55
CA SER A 439 -5.93 23.54 -10.41
C SER A 439 -4.96 22.41 -10.69
N LEU A 440 -4.00 22.20 -9.80
CA LEU A 440 -3.13 21.04 -9.83
C LEU A 440 -3.96 19.75 -9.69
N PRO A 441 -3.55 18.66 -10.35
CA PRO A 441 -4.21 17.38 -10.20
C PRO A 441 -4.12 16.91 -8.74
N THR A 442 -5.26 16.64 -8.12
CA THR A 442 -5.32 16.19 -6.71
C THR A 442 -5.52 14.68 -6.59
N THR A 443 -5.72 13.98 -7.71
CA THR A 443 -5.90 12.52 -7.76
C THR A 443 -4.99 11.87 -8.79
N LEU A 444 -4.75 10.56 -8.62
CA LEU A 444 -3.98 9.77 -9.59
C LEU A 444 -4.64 9.76 -10.98
N SER A 445 -5.96 9.65 -11.06
CA SER A 445 -6.64 9.68 -12.36
C SER A 445 -6.46 11.00 -13.08
N GLU A 446 -6.53 12.14 -12.38
CA GLU A 446 -6.28 13.46 -12.97
C GLU A 446 -4.84 13.58 -13.49
N MET A 447 -3.85 13.08 -12.74
CA MET A 447 -2.46 13.00 -13.18
C MET A 447 -2.31 12.23 -14.49
N TYR A 448 -2.95 11.06 -14.61
CA TYR A 448 -2.90 10.23 -15.81
C TYR A 448 -3.62 10.86 -17.00
N ILE A 449 -4.78 11.50 -16.76
CA ILE A 449 -5.50 12.24 -17.80
C ILE A 449 -4.60 13.34 -18.37
N HIS A 450 -3.99 14.17 -17.50
CA HIS A 450 -3.06 15.21 -17.95
C HIS A 450 -1.86 14.62 -18.70
N TYR A 451 -1.26 13.54 -18.18
CA TYR A 451 -0.14 12.87 -18.82
C TYR A 451 -0.49 12.40 -20.25
N VAL A 452 -1.60 11.67 -20.43
CA VAL A 452 -2.04 11.18 -21.74
C VAL A 452 -2.35 12.34 -22.69
N MET A 453 -3.01 13.39 -22.21
CA MET A 453 -3.29 14.59 -23.02
C MET A 453 -2.01 15.28 -23.49
N ILE A 454 -1.00 15.40 -22.61
CA ILE A 454 0.30 16.00 -22.94
C ILE A 454 1.03 15.17 -23.98
N GLN A 455 1.16 13.86 -23.75
CA GLN A 455 1.86 12.95 -24.66
C GLN A 455 1.20 12.96 -26.04
N THR A 456 -0.12 12.87 -26.09
CA THR A 456 -0.85 12.87 -27.37
C THR A 456 -0.64 14.18 -28.12
N ARG A 457 -0.74 15.34 -27.45
CA ARG A 457 -0.47 16.64 -28.08
C ARG A 457 0.96 16.76 -28.62
N ILE A 458 1.96 16.24 -27.90
CA ILE A 458 3.37 16.23 -28.37
C ILE A 458 3.49 15.40 -29.65
N SER A 459 2.85 14.23 -29.71
CA SER A 459 2.81 13.38 -30.92
C SER A 459 2.21 14.13 -32.12
N PHE A 460 1.09 14.83 -31.91
CA PHE A 460 0.39 15.59 -32.95
C PHE A 460 1.17 16.79 -33.49
N GLN A 461 2.06 17.39 -32.68
CA GLN A 461 2.93 18.46 -33.15
C GLN A 461 4.05 17.95 -34.06
N LYS A 462 4.47 16.69 -33.89
CA LYS A 462 5.56 16.09 -34.67
C LYS A 462 5.05 15.45 -35.96
N HIS A 463 3.88 14.83 -35.93
CA HIS A 463 3.25 14.15 -37.07
C HIS A 463 1.76 14.50 -37.09
N ARG A 464 1.18 14.79 -38.26
CA ARG A 464 -0.28 14.88 -38.41
C ARG A 464 -0.83 13.48 -38.61
N PRO A 465 -1.47 12.84 -37.61
CA PRO A 465 -2.07 11.54 -37.81
C PRO A 465 -3.30 11.63 -38.73
N MET A 466 -3.65 10.51 -39.36
CA MET A 466 -4.83 10.41 -40.21
C MET A 466 -6.12 10.32 -39.39
N MET A 467 -6.02 9.82 -38.16
CA MET A 467 -7.13 9.65 -37.21
C MET A 467 -7.24 10.80 -36.20
N SER A 468 -8.42 10.98 -35.61
CA SER A 468 -8.61 11.95 -34.52
C SER A 468 -7.94 11.47 -33.22
N ILE A 469 -7.55 12.41 -32.35
CA ILE A 469 -6.98 12.12 -31.01
C ILE A 469 -7.85 11.12 -30.25
N LYS A 470 -9.17 11.37 -30.28
CA LYS A 470 -10.16 10.56 -29.60
C LYS A 470 -10.13 9.11 -30.09
N ASP A 471 -10.07 8.89 -31.39
CA ASP A 471 -10.12 7.54 -31.96
C ASP A 471 -8.85 6.75 -31.63
N ILE A 472 -7.67 7.39 -31.65
CA ILE A 472 -6.41 6.74 -31.28
C ILE A 472 -6.44 6.30 -29.81
N ILE A 473 -6.86 7.19 -28.91
CA ILE A 473 -6.95 6.91 -27.47
C ILE A 473 -7.94 5.77 -27.20
N LEU A 474 -9.09 5.76 -27.86
CA LEU A 474 -10.11 4.72 -27.64
C LEU A 474 -9.67 3.36 -28.19
N LYS A 475 -9.02 3.31 -29.35
CA LYS A 475 -8.46 2.07 -29.91
C LYS A 475 -7.32 1.51 -29.08
N LEU A 476 -6.43 2.38 -28.57
CA LEU A 476 -5.41 1.97 -27.60
C LEU A 476 -6.05 1.49 -26.29
N GLY A 477 -7.16 2.12 -25.88
CA GLY A 477 -8.01 1.69 -24.78
C GLY A 477 -8.57 0.28 -24.94
N GLU A 478 -9.08 -0.03 -26.13
CA GLU A 478 -9.60 -1.36 -26.47
C GLU A 478 -8.49 -2.42 -26.40
N LEU A 479 -7.35 -2.15 -27.04
CA LEU A 479 -6.18 -3.04 -26.99
C LEU A 479 -5.69 -3.26 -25.55
N ALA A 480 -5.63 -2.18 -24.76
CA ALA A 480 -5.24 -2.26 -23.36
C ALA A 480 -6.21 -3.11 -22.52
N TYR A 481 -7.52 -3.01 -22.78
CA TYR A 481 -8.54 -3.81 -22.12
C TYR A 481 -8.39 -5.30 -22.44
N GLN A 482 -8.25 -5.66 -23.73
CA GLN A 482 -8.06 -7.04 -24.18
C GLN A 482 -6.76 -7.66 -23.61
N ASN A 483 -5.69 -6.86 -23.57
CA ASN A 483 -4.43 -7.27 -22.98
C ASN A 483 -4.53 -7.41 -21.46
N LEU A 484 -5.29 -6.56 -20.76
CA LEU A 484 -5.53 -6.71 -19.33
C LEU A 484 -6.36 -7.97 -19.01
N GLU A 485 -7.37 -8.28 -19.83
CA GLU A 485 -8.17 -9.50 -19.73
C GLU A 485 -7.31 -10.76 -19.93
N SER A 486 -6.44 -10.75 -20.94
CA SER A 486 -5.55 -11.87 -21.27
C SER A 486 -4.29 -11.91 -20.41
N GLN A 487 -4.07 -10.93 -19.53
CA GLN A 487 -2.84 -10.70 -18.77
C GLN A 487 -1.57 -10.60 -19.64
N ASN A 488 -1.72 -10.05 -20.85
CA ASN A 488 -0.63 -9.77 -21.77
C ASN A 488 -0.06 -8.37 -21.53
N VAL A 489 1.26 -8.25 -21.59
CA VAL A 489 2.00 -6.97 -21.50
C VAL A 489 2.57 -6.54 -22.85
N LEU A 490 2.77 -7.50 -23.76
CA LEU A 490 3.33 -7.31 -25.10
C LEU A 490 2.24 -7.49 -26.15
N PHE A 491 2.34 -6.73 -27.25
CA PHE A 491 1.46 -6.85 -28.40
C PHE A 491 2.24 -6.61 -29.71
N THR A 492 1.77 -7.19 -30.80
CA THR A 492 2.43 -7.19 -32.11
C THR A 492 1.86 -6.14 -33.05
N GLU A 493 2.53 -5.91 -34.18
CA GLU A 493 1.96 -5.14 -35.30
C GLU A 493 0.61 -5.70 -35.78
N GLN A 494 0.42 -7.02 -35.74
CA GLN A 494 -0.86 -7.63 -36.10
C GLN A 494 -1.96 -7.23 -35.12
N ASP A 495 -1.67 -7.17 -33.81
CA ASP A 495 -2.63 -6.77 -32.78
C ASP A 495 -3.04 -5.30 -32.95
N LEU A 496 -2.08 -4.42 -33.25
CA LEU A 496 -2.35 -3.02 -33.61
C LEU A 496 -3.23 -2.91 -34.85
N THR A 497 -2.93 -3.69 -35.88
CA THR A 497 -3.69 -3.71 -37.14
C THR A 497 -5.10 -4.24 -36.93
N ASN A 498 -5.27 -5.24 -36.08
CA ASN A 498 -6.58 -5.80 -35.70
C ASN A 498 -7.44 -4.75 -34.96
N CYS A 499 -6.83 -3.90 -34.13
CA CYS A 499 -7.49 -2.75 -33.49
C CYS A 499 -7.63 -1.54 -34.44
N GLY A 500 -7.15 -1.63 -35.68
CA GLY A 500 -7.21 -0.59 -36.69
C GLY A 500 -6.30 0.61 -36.42
N ILE A 501 -5.18 0.42 -35.72
CA ILE A 501 -4.13 1.42 -35.50
C ILE A 501 -2.98 1.11 -36.46
N SER A 502 -2.51 2.10 -37.23
CA SER A 502 -1.32 1.90 -38.06
C SER A 502 -0.05 1.88 -37.20
N VAL A 503 0.96 1.11 -37.63
CA VAL A 503 2.28 1.09 -36.96
C VAL A 503 2.90 2.48 -36.82
N MET A 504 2.70 3.35 -37.81
CA MET A 504 3.17 4.73 -37.76
C MET A 504 2.46 5.55 -36.66
N GLU A 505 1.19 5.32 -36.39
CA GLU A 505 0.43 6.00 -35.33
C GLU A 505 0.82 5.51 -33.93
N ALA A 506 1.12 4.21 -33.79
CA ALA A 506 1.61 3.64 -32.53
C ALA A 506 3.05 4.08 -32.23
N ALA A 507 3.95 4.08 -33.22
CA ALA A 507 5.34 4.50 -33.10
C ALA A 507 5.50 6.01 -32.91
N THR A 508 4.53 6.83 -33.31
CA THR A 508 4.56 8.30 -33.14
C THR A 508 4.13 8.77 -31.76
N CYS A 509 3.67 7.87 -30.87
CA CYS A 509 3.34 8.17 -29.47
C CYS A 509 4.34 7.54 -28.47
N PRO A 510 5.62 7.98 -28.47
CA PRO A 510 6.69 7.30 -27.73
C PRO A 510 6.50 7.37 -26.20
N GLY A 511 5.69 8.30 -25.69
CA GLY A 511 5.35 8.41 -24.28
C GLY A 511 4.16 7.54 -23.85
N LEU A 512 3.53 6.78 -24.76
CA LEU A 512 2.40 5.91 -24.44
C LEU A 512 2.73 4.45 -24.77
N CYS A 513 3.32 4.22 -25.95
CA CYS A 513 3.79 2.92 -26.41
C CYS A 513 5.29 2.97 -26.66
N THR A 514 6.00 1.92 -26.28
CA THR A 514 7.42 1.72 -26.60
C THR A 514 7.53 0.66 -27.69
N GLU A 515 8.19 1.02 -28.80
CA GLU A 515 8.58 0.08 -29.85
C GLU A 515 9.82 -0.71 -29.42
N LEU A 516 9.79 -2.02 -29.61
CA LEU A 516 10.90 -2.93 -29.32
C LEU A 516 11.32 -3.61 -30.64
N VAL A 517 12.44 -3.17 -31.25
CA VAL A 517 13.02 -3.66 -32.54
C VAL A 517 14.57 -3.64 -32.40
N GLU A 518 15.45 -4.53 -32.88
CA GLU A 518 15.47 -5.81 -33.64
C GLU A 518 16.78 -6.59 -33.32
N LEU A 519 16.88 -7.88 -33.69
CA LEU A 519 18.15 -8.55 -34.04
C LEU A 519 18.00 -9.30 -35.37
N SER A 520 18.86 -8.93 -36.33
CA SER A 520 18.88 -9.34 -37.73
C SER A 520 19.27 -10.80 -37.92
N HIS A 521 18.54 -11.58 -38.76
CA HIS A 521 19.05 -12.52 -39.78
C HIS A 521 17.89 -12.92 -40.74
N GLY A 522 17.83 -12.31 -41.94
CA GLY A 522 17.08 -12.85 -43.09
C GLY A 522 15.56 -12.59 -43.16
N MET A 523 15.18 -11.62 -44.00
CA MET A 523 13.87 -11.41 -44.69
C MET A 523 12.57 -11.23 -43.89
N TYR A 524 12.51 -11.42 -42.57
CA TYR A 524 11.28 -11.15 -41.79
C TYR A 524 11.51 -10.22 -40.59
N HIS A 525 10.89 -9.03 -40.64
CA HIS A 525 10.79 -8.08 -39.54
C HIS A 525 9.49 -8.34 -38.77
N THR A 526 9.55 -8.54 -37.45
CA THR A 526 8.33 -8.53 -36.62
C THR A 526 8.51 -7.53 -35.49
N LYS A 527 7.75 -6.43 -35.54
CA LYS A 527 7.79 -5.38 -34.51
C LYS A 527 6.89 -5.76 -33.34
N VAL A 528 7.41 -5.65 -32.12
CA VAL A 528 6.67 -5.87 -30.87
C VAL A 528 6.63 -4.56 -30.08
N TYR A 529 5.52 -4.33 -29.40
CA TYR A 529 5.23 -3.11 -28.68
C TYR A 529 4.76 -3.44 -27.26
N CYS A 530 4.93 -2.49 -26.35
CA CYS A 530 4.31 -2.52 -25.03
C CYS A 530 3.92 -1.10 -24.59
N PHE A 531 3.04 -1.00 -23.60
CA PHE A 531 2.81 0.27 -22.92
C PHE A 531 4.03 0.63 -22.06
N VAL A 532 4.33 1.93 -21.91
CA VAL A 532 5.50 2.41 -21.12
C VAL A 532 5.49 1.88 -19.69
N HIS A 533 4.30 1.68 -19.11
CA HIS A 533 4.11 1.04 -17.81
C HIS A 533 2.75 0.33 -17.74
N LEU A 534 2.62 -0.71 -16.91
CA LEU A 534 1.37 -1.46 -16.73
C LEU A 534 0.22 -0.55 -16.26
N SER A 535 0.51 0.43 -15.40
CA SER A 535 -0.49 1.42 -14.97
C SER A 535 -1.06 2.26 -16.12
N VAL A 536 -0.29 2.49 -17.17
CA VAL A 536 -0.76 3.19 -18.39
C VAL A 536 -1.76 2.29 -19.13
N GLN A 537 -1.45 1.00 -19.26
CA GLN A 537 -2.37 0.00 -19.81
C GLN A 537 -3.66 -0.08 -18.99
N GLU A 538 -3.59 -0.17 -17.66
CA GLU A 538 -4.77 -0.23 -16.79
C GLU A 538 -5.62 1.05 -16.86
N PHE A 539 -4.98 2.23 -16.99
CA PHE A 539 -5.68 3.49 -17.20
C PHE A 539 -6.45 3.51 -18.53
N PHE A 540 -5.80 3.11 -19.63
CA PHE A 540 -6.42 3.02 -20.95
C PHE A 540 -7.58 2.01 -20.96
N ALA A 541 -7.41 0.86 -20.32
CA ALA A 541 -8.46 -0.14 -20.17
C ALA A 541 -9.67 0.43 -19.38
N ALA A 542 -9.43 1.17 -18.29
CA ALA A 542 -10.48 1.80 -17.50
C ALA A 542 -11.22 2.89 -18.30
N LEU A 543 -10.50 3.69 -19.08
CA LEU A 543 -11.08 4.71 -19.96
C LEU A 543 -11.98 4.08 -21.05
N TYR A 544 -11.51 3.01 -21.69
CA TYR A 544 -12.31 2.24 -22.65
C TYR A 544 -13.56 1.65 -21.99
N ALA A 545 -13.41 1.03 -20.82
CA ALA A 545 -14.53 0.43 -20.11
C ALA A 545 -15.61 1.46 -19.74
N PHE A 546 -15.21 2.64 -19.30
CA PHE A 546 -16.12 3.75 -19.02
C PHE A 546 -16.82 4.27 -20.29
N HIS A 547 -16.08 4.41 -21.39
CA HIS A 547 -16.63 4.83 -22.68
C HIS A 547 -17.66 3.83 -23.24
N GLU A 548 -17.41 2.52 -23.14
CA GLU A 548 -18.36 1.50 -23.58
C GLU A 548 -19.64 1.51 -22.72
N PHE A 549 -19.52 1.78 -21.42
CA PHE A 549 -20.66 1.96 -20.53
C PHE A 549 -21.52 3.17 -20.95
N GLU A 550 -20.92 4.34 -21.16
CA GLU A 550 -21.63 5.56 -21.60
C GLU A 550 -22.38 5.35 -22.93
N ASN A 551 -21.84 4.54 -23.82
CA ASN A 551 -22.46 4.20 -25.10
C ASN A 551 -23.46 3.02 -25.03
N GLY A 552 -23.74 2.49 -23.83
CA GLY A 552 -24.68 1.37 -23.63
C GLY A 552 -24.18 0.00 -24.11
N ARG A 553 -22.89 -0.14 -24.42
CA ARG A 553 -22.25 -1.37 -24.90
C ARG A 553 -21.59 -2.17 -23.76
N THR A 554 -22.30 -2.33 -22.65
CA THR A 554 -21.76 -3.01 -21.45
C THR A 554 -21.40 -4.48 -21.66
N ASP A 555 -21.93 -5.12 -22.70
CA ASP A 555 -21.61 -6.52 -23.00
C ASP A 555 -20.16 -6.67 -23.55
N SER A 556 -19.55 -5.61 -24.08
CA SER A 556 -18.14 -5.59 -24.51
C SER A 556 -17.16 -5.72 -23.33
N VAL A 557 -17.58 -5.30 -22.12
CA VAL A 557 -16.72 -5.17 -20.94
C VAL A 557 -17.09 -6.14 -19.81
N LYS A 558 -17.93 -7.13 -20.11
CA LYS A 558 -18.44 -8.12 -19.13
C LYS A 558 -17.36 -9.08 -18.62
N ALA A 559 -16.23 -9.18 -19.31
CA ALA A 559 -15.14 -10.07 -18.93
C ALA A 559 -14.50 -9.65 -17.61
N LEU A 560 -14.21 -8.35 -17.47
CA LEU A 560 -13.61 -7.79 -16.26
C LEU A 560 -14.67 -7.26 -15.26
N ILE A 561 -15.88 -6.92 -15.71
CA ILE A 561 -16.90 -6.26 -14.88
C ILE A 561 -18.13 -7.14 -14.69
N LYS A 562 -18.48 -7.45 -13.44
CA LYS A 562 -19.69 -8.22 -13.13
C LYS A 562 -20.96 -7.47 -13.47
N LYS A 563 -21.88 -8.16 -14.16
CA LYS A 563 -23.20 -7.62 -14.50
C LYS A 563 -24.08 -7.53 -13.25
N ARG A 564 -24.60 -6.33 -12.95
CA ARG A 564 -25.57 -6.08 -11.88
C ARG A 564 -26.92 -5.65 -12.47
N LYS A 565 -28.00 -5.92 -11.72
CA LYS A 565 -29.37 -5.55 -12.12
C LYS A 565 -29.55 -4.03 -11.99
N GLY A 566 -29.90 -3.34 -13.07
CA GLY A 566 -30.25 -1.91 -13.04
C GLY A 566 -29.62 -1.06 -14.15
N GLY A 567 -28.47 -1.49 -14.72
CA GLY A 567 -27.84 -0.82 -15.87
C GLY A 567 -27.37 0.62 -15.60
N THR A 568 -27.39 1.09 -14.34
CA THR A 568 -26.99 2.45 -13.99
C THR A 568 -25.47 2.56 -13.80
N LEU A 569 -24.93 3.79 -13.80
CA LEU A 569 -23.51 4.04 -13.48
C LEU A 569 -23.13 3.47 -12.10
N LEU A 570 -24.04 3.57 -11.13
CA LEU A 570 -23.85 3.01 -9.80
C LEU A 570 -23.72 1.48 -9.84
N ASP A 571 -24.53 0.79 -10.66
CA ASP A 571 -24.49 -0.66 -10.79
C ASP A 571 -23.22 -1.12 -11.52
N PHE A 572 -22.78 -0.35 -12.52
CA PHE A 572 -21.54 -0.59 -13.25
C PHE A 572 -20.31 -0.47 -12.35
N LEU A 573 -20.18 0.63 -11.59
CA LEU A 573 -19.07 0.84 -10.67
C LEU A 573 -19.08 -0.18 -9.51
N LYS A 574 -20.25 -0.57 -9.01
CA LYS A 574 -20.37 -1.66 -8.03
C LYS A 574 -19.94 -3.01 -8.61
N GLY A 575 -20.27 -3.29 -9.86
CA GLY A 575 -19.87 -4.50 -10.56
C GLY A 575 -18.35 -4.61 -10.74
N ALA A 576 -17.71 -3.49 -11.09
CA ALA A 576 -16.25 -3.42 -11.20
C ALA A 576 -15.57 -3.61 -9.84
N LEU A 577 -16.12 -2.98 -8.79
CA LEU A 577 -15.63 -3.14 -7.42
C LEU A 577 -15.72 -4.59 -6.94
N ASP A 578 -16.85 -5.27 -7.16
CA ASP A 578 -16.98 -6.68 -6.78
C ASP A 578 -15.99 -7.58 -7.52
N SER A 579 -15.81 -7.36 -8.83
CA SER A 579 -14.82 -8.10 -9.62
C SER A 579 -13.43 -7.98 -9.01
N ALA A 580 -13.01 -6.75 -8.69
CA ALA A 580 -11.70 -6.51 -8.08
C ALA A 580 -11.56 -7.18 -6.71
N LEU A 581 -12.60 -7.14 -5.87
CA LEU A 581 -12.61 -7.74 -4.54
C LEU A 581 -12.60 -9.27 -4.53
N ASP A 582 -13.15 -9.91 -5.57
CA ASP A 582 -13.22 -11.39 -5.63
C ASP A 582 -11.94 -12.02 -6.22
N ILE A 583 -11.12 -11.24 -6.93
CA ILE A 583 -9.86 -11.67 -7.54
C ILE A 583 -8.74 -11.64 -6.51
N LYS A 584 -8.01 -12.73 -6.31
CA LYS A 584 -7.00 -12.85 -5.23
C LYS A 584 -5.71 -12.04 -5.44
N ASN A 585 -5.23 -11.89 -6.67
CA ASN A 585 -3.91 -11.28 -6.98
C ASN A 585 -3.93 -9.75 -7.17
N GLY A 586 -5.10 -9.10 -7.08
CA GLY A 586 -5.21 -7.64 -7.10
C GLY A 586 -5.05 -6.99 -8.46
N HIS A 587 -4.95 -7.74 -9.56
CA HIS A 587 -4.65 -7.19 -10.89
C HIS A 587 -5.71 -6.22 -11.47
N LEU A 588 -6.89 -6.10 -10.84
CA LEU A 588 -7.92 -5.12 -11.21
C LEU A 588 -7.99 -3.94 -10.23
N ASP A 589 -7.14 -3.87 -9.22
CA ASP A 589 -7.22 -2.84 -8.18
C ASP A 589 -6.97 -1.46 -8.78
N LEU A 590 -5.88 -1.28 -9.56
CA LEU A 590 -5.56 0.00 -10.16
C LEU A 590 -6.51 0.36 -11.32
N PHE A 591 -6.89 -0.61 -12.16
CA PHE A 591 -8.00 -0.46 -13.10
C PHE A 591 -9.28 0.09 -12.44
N THR A 592 -9.67 -0.47 -11.29
CA THR A 592 -10.88 -0.05 -10.56
C THR A 592 -10.72 1.35 -9.97
N ARG A 593 -9.55 1.70 -9.42
CA ARG A 593 -9.25 3.07 -8.96
C ARG A 593 -9.40 4.08 -10.10
N PHE A 594 -8.83 3.76 -11.27
CA PHE A 594 -8.94 4.64 -12.44
C PHE A 594 -10.39 4.81 -12.88
N LEU A 595 -11.17 3.71 -12.93
CA LEU A 595 -12.58 3.76 -13.29
C LEU A 595 -13.39 4.68 -12.36
N PHE A 596 -13.14 4.60 -11.04
CA PHE A 596 -13.75 5.46 -10.04
C PHE A 596 -13.33 6.93 -10.24
N GLY A 597 -12.04 7.19 -10.45
CA GLY A 597 -11.56 8.54 -10.68
C GLY A 597 -12.08 9.14 -11.99
N ILE A 598 -12.19 8.36 -13.08
CA ILE A 598 -12.76 8.79 -14.37
C ILE A 598 -14.25 9.12 -14.22
N SER A 599 -14.97 8.38 -13.37
CA SER A 599 -16.39 8.65 -13.11
C SER A 599 -16.66 9.97 -12.36
N HIS A 600 -15.63 10.54 -11.71
CA HIS A 600 -15.75 11.78 -10.95
C HIS A 600 -15.86 13.01 -11.86
N ASP A 601 -16.67 14.00 -11.45
CA ASP A 601 -17.01 15.18 -12.27
C ASP A 601 -15.78 15.98 -12.75
N SER A 602 -14.73 16.12 -11.92
CA SER A 602 -13.50 16.84 -12.30
C SER A 602 -12.73 16.14 -13.43
N SER A 603 -12.58 14.82 -13.35
CA SER A 603 -11.93 14.02 -14.40
C SER A 603 -12.71 14.04 -15.70
N ARG A 604 -14.06 13.98 -15.62
CA ARG A 604 -14.91 14.08 -16.82
C ARG A 604 -14.81 15.45 -17.48
N ALA A 605 -14.67 16.53 -16.71
CA ALA A 605 -14.41 17.86 -17.26
C ALA A 605 -13.08 17.91 -18.04
N LEU A 606 -12.04 17.20 -17.57
CA LEU A 606 -10.77 17.07 -18.29
C LEU A 606 -10.87 16.17 -19.54
N LEU A 607 -11.79 15.20 -19.54
CA LEU A 607 -12.02 14.23 -20.63
C LEU A 607 -13.17 14.61 -21.56
N GLN A 608 -13.71 15.83 -21.47
CA GLN A 608 -14.90 16.25 -22.21
C GLN A 608 -14.74 16.07 -23.74
N ASP A 609 -13.54 16.33 -24.27
CA ASP A 609 -13.23 16.18 -25.69
C ASP A 609 -13.24 14.71 -26.16
N ILE A 610 -13.06 13.76 -25.23
CA ILE A 610 -13.00 12.32 -25.51
C ILE A 610 -14.34 11.66 -25.24
N LEU A 611 -14.92 11.89 -24.05
CA LEU A 611 -16.13 11.23 -23.57
C LEU A 611 -17.43 11.98 -23.94
N GLY A 612 -17.36 13.27 -24.29
CA GLY A 612 -18.53 14.10 -24.59
C GLY A 612 -19.22 14.71 -23.35
N ASN A 613 -20.36 15.37 -23.56
CA ASN A 613 -21.13 16.02 -22.49
C ASN A 613 -21.89 14.98 -21.65
N THR A 614 -21.48 14.85 -20.39
CA THR A 614 -22.02 13.86 -19.45
C THR A 614 -22.88 14.50 -18.36
N THR A 615 -23.95 13.82 -17.93
CA THR A 615 -24.83 14.25 -16.81
C THR A 615 -24.10 14.21 -15.46
N SER A 616 -24.36 15.16 -14.55
CA SER A 616 -23.65 15.30 -13.27
C SER A 616 -23.65 14.02 -12.41
N GLY A 617 -22.47 13.52 -12.01
CA GLY A 617 -22.28 12.27 -11.27
C GLY A 617 -22.39 12.39 -9.74
N SER A 618 -22.51 13.61 -9.20
CA SER A 618 -22.50 13.91 -7.76
C SER A 618 -23.42 13.01 -6.90
N GLU A 619 -24.65 12.74 -7.34
CA GLU A 619 -25.59 11.89 -6.60
C GLU A 619 -25.21 10.40 -6.65
N CYS A 620 -24.61 9.94 -7.74
CA CYS A 620 -24.08 8.58 -7.87
C CYS A 620 -22.90 8.37 -6.91
N ASN A 621 -21.99 9.34 -6.85
CA ASN A 621 -20.80 9.28 -5.98
C ASN A 621 -21.19 9.16 -4.51
N LYS A 622 -22.18 9.93 -4.04
CA LYS A 622 -22.70 9.82 -2.67
C LYS A 622 -23.24 8.42 -2.36
N LYS A 623 -24.02 7.83 -3.27
CA LYS A 623 -24.57 6.47 -3.12
C LYS A 623 -23.48 5.40 -3.15
N LEU A 624 -22.44 5.58 -3.96
CA LEU A 624 -21.31 4.67 -4.07
C LEU A 624 -20.41 4.72 -2.83
N ILE A 625 -20.14 5.92 -2.31
CA ILE A 625 -19.45 6.13 -1.03
C ILE A 625 -20.22 5.43 0.10
N GLY A 626 -21.54 5.61 0.16
CA GLY A 626 -22.40 4.93 1.13
C GLY A 626 -22.32 3.40 0.99
N TYR A 627 -22.26 2.89 -0.24
CA TYR A 627 -22.09 1.46 -0.50
C TYR A 627 -20.75 0.93 0.03
N ILE A 628 -19.64 1.61 -0.25
CA ILE A 628 -18.30 1.21 0.23
C ILE A 628 -18.25 1.23 1.76
N LYS A 629 -18.78 2.30 2.39
CA LYS A 629 -18.82 2.43 3.86
C LYS A 629 -19.67 1.34 4.54
N MET A 630 -20.66 0.79 3.83
CA MET A 630 -21.54 -0.28 4.34
C MET A 630 -21.07 -1.71 3.98
N LEU A 631 -19.89 -1.89 3.35
CA LEU A 631 -19.37 -3.22 3.03
C LEU A 631 -19.09 -4.04 4.31
N LYS A 632 -19.99 -4.96 4.64
CA LYS A 632 -19.86 -5.89 5.78
C LYS A 632 -19.11 -7.18 5.41
N ARG A 633 -18.00 -7.10 4.66
CA ARG A 633 -17.18 -8.28 4.33
C ARG A 633 -16.19 -8.49 5.48
N LYS A 634 -16.44 -9.52 6.30
CA LYS A 634 -15.63 -9.83 7.50
C LYS A 634 -14.19 -10.28 7.15
N ASP A 635 -13.96 -10.71 5.91
CA ASP A 635 -12.70 -11.34 5.47
C ASP A 635 -11.90 -10.48 4.48
N LEU A 636 -12.17 -9.17 4.38
CA LEU A 636 -11.37 -8.29 3.52
C LEU A 636 -9.95 -8.21 4.07
N SER A 637 -8.97 -8.57 3.25
CA SER A 637 -7.56 -8.40 3.62
C SER A 637 -7.19 -6.92 3.73
N PRO A 638 -6.13 -6.55 4.48
CA PRO A 638 -5.68 -5.17 4.63
C PRO A 638 -5.46 -4.47 3.27
N GLU A 639 -4.93 -5.20 2.29
CA GLU A 639 -4.64 -4.69 0.94
C GLU A 639 -5.94 -4.26 0.23
N ARG A 640 -7.02 -5.02 0.39
CA ARG A 640 -8.33 -4.66 -0.18
C ARG A 640 -8.97 -3.50 0.52
N CYS A 641 -8.76 -3.38 1.82
CA CYS A 641 -9.18 -2.21 2.56
C CYS A 641 -8.51 -0.96 1.97
N ILE A 642 -7.19 -0.99 1.77
CA ILE A 642 -6.44 0.11 1.18
C ILE A 642 -6.91 0.43 -0.24
N ASN A 643 -7.16 -0.58 -1.08
CA ASN A 643 -7.72 -0.33 -2.41
C ASN A 643 -9.07 0.42 -2.36
N LEU A 644 -9.96 0.02 -1.45
CA LEU A 644 -11.23 0.71 -1.24
C LEU A 644 -11.03 2.16 -0.76
N ILE A 645 -10.05 2.41 0.11
CA ILE A 645 -9.70 3.76 0.56
C ILE A 645 -9.24 4.61 -0.63
N HIS A 646 -8.39 4.07 -1.48
CA HIS A 646 -7.96 4.79 -2.69
C HIS A 646 -9.11 5.06 -3.63
N CYS A 647 -10.04 4.13 -3.82
CA CYS A 647 -11.26 4.38 -4.58
C CYS A 647 -12.07 5.56 -3.99
N LEU A 648 -12.13 5.70 -2.65
CA LEU A 648 -12.77 6.83 -1.99
C LEU A 648 -12.01 8.15 -2.20
N LEU A 649 -10.66 8.11 -2.16
CA LEU A 649 -9.81 9.26 -2.46
C LEU A 649 -9.96 9.71 -3.94
N GLN A 650 -10.09 8.77 -4.88
CA GLN A 650 -10.36 9.09 -6.29
C GLN A 650 -11.71 9.81 -6.47
N LEU A 651 -12.68 9.52 -5.61
CA LEU A 651 -13.98 10.21 -5.57
C LEU A 651 -13.93 11.55 -4.79
N LYS A 652 -12.74 11.99 -4.37
CA LYS A 652 -12.51 13.20 -3.55
C LYS A 652 -13.37 13.25 -2.28
N ASP A 653 -13.68 12.09 -1.69
CA ASP A 653 -14.42 12.03 -0.43
C ASP A 653 -13.49 12.35 0.75
N HIS A 654 -13.32 13.64 1.03
CA HIS A 654 -12.58 14.11 2.19
C HIS A 654 -13.35 13.97 3.50
N THR A 655 -14.63 13.56 3.50
CA THR A 655 -15.39 13.33 4.77
C THR A 655 -14.79 12.21 5.60
N ILE A 656 -14.04 11.32 4.95
CA ILE A 656 -13.24 10.29 5.60
C ILE A 656 -12.06 10.94 6.32
N LEU A 657 -11.40 11.94 5.73
CA LEU A 657 -10.23 12.64 6.28
C LEU A 657 -10.59 13.73 7.30
N GLN A 658 -11.84 14.21 7.33
CA GLN A 658 -12.33 15.32 8.16
C GLN A 658 -12.90 14.88 9.52
N ASN A 659 -12.25 13.94 10.21
CA ASN A 659 -12.38 13.88 11.66
C ASN A 659 -11.24 14.72 12.24
N ASP A 660 -11.48 16.03 12.38
CA ASP A 660 -10.52 17.10 12.69
C ASP A 660 -9.68 16.90 13.98
N ASN A 661 -9.71 15.75 14.67
CA ASN A 661 -8.94 15.49 15.89
C ASN A 661 -8.38 14.05 16.03
N ASN A 662 -8.34 13.21 14.97
CA ASN A 662 -7.98 11.78 15.10
C ASN A 662 -8.80 10.99 16.15
N GLN A 663 -9.92 11.56 16.62
CA GLN A 663 -10.80 10.97 17.62
C GLN A 663 -11.83 10.08 16.93
N VAL A 664 -11.87 8.81 17.33
CA VAL A 664 -12.95 7.90 16.93
C VAL A 664 -14.13 8.12 17.87
N SER A 665 -15.20 8.75 17.36
CA SER A 665 -16.45 8.88 18.12
C SER A 665 -16.90 7.49 18.59
N PRO A 666 -17.06 7.27 19.91
CA PRO A 666 -17.50 5.99 20.43
C PRO A 666 -18.88 5.66 19.86
N SER A 667 -18.96 4.53 19.14
CA SER A 667 -20.12 4.07 18.38
C SER A 667 -20.76 2.84 19.04
N ASP A 668 -22.08 2.68 18.90
CA ASP A 668 -22.85 1.51 19.36
C ASP A 668 -22.31 0.17 18.82
N THR A 669 -21.66 0.21 17.66
CA THR A 669 -21.07 -0.98 17.02
C THR A 669 -19.54 -0.93 17.06
N PRO A 670 -18.87 -2.00 17.56
CA PRO A 670 -17.42 -2.15 17.47
C PRO A 670 -16.92 -1.86 16.06
N PRO A 671 -15.85 -1.05 15.89
CA PRO A 671 -15.29 -0.81 14.57
C PRO A 671 -14.85 -2.14 13.97
N THR A 672 -15.28 -2.37 12.73
CA THR A 672 -14.90 -3.53 11.93
C THR A 672 -13.40 -3.50 11.60
N PRO A 673 -12.79 -4.63 11.19
CA PRO A 673 -11.41 -4.63 10.70
C PRO A 673 -11.17 -3.62 9.57
N PHE A 674 -12.13 -3.46 8.66
CA PHE A 674 -12.06 -2.45 7.59
C PHE A 674 -12.01 -1.03 8.15
N GLN A 675 -12.85 -0.69 9.13
CA GLN A 675 -12.82 0.62 9.79
C GLN A 675 -11.52 0.86 10.54
N CYS A 676 -10.94 -0.16 11.17
CA CYS A 676 -9.64 -0.04 11.83
C CYS A 676 -8.50 0.16 10.81
N SER A 677 -8.49 -0.58 9.70
CA SER A 677 -7.56 -0.32 8.58
C SER A 677 -7.69 1.09 8.04
N LEU A 678 -8.93 1.58 7.89
CA LEU A 678 -9.22 2.92 7.42
C LEU A 678 -8.64 3.97 8.37
N LEU A 679 -8.93 3.84 9.67
CA LEU A 679 -8.41 4.74 10.71
C LEU A 679 -6.89 4.75 10.73
N ALA A 680 -6.27 3.57 10.66
CA ALA A 680 -4.81 3.46 10.67
C ALA A 680 -4.19 4.15 9.45
N TYR A 681 -4.75 3.90 8.26
CA TYR A 681 -4.29 4.53 7.03
C TYR A 681 -4.49 6.05 7.06
N MET A 682 -5.66 6.53 7.48
CA MET A 682 -5.94 7.97 7.59
C MET A 682 -4.95 8.67 8.53
N PHE A 683 -4.67 8.03 9.67
CA PHE A 683 -3.70 8.54 10.63
C PHE A 683 -2.32 8.71 9.98
N ILE A 684 -1.84 7.68 9.27
CA ILE A 684 -0.56 7.70 8.53
C ILE A 684 -0.55 8.77 7.43
N MET A 685 -1.69 9.05 6.81
CA MET A 685 -1.81 10.06 5.75
C MET A 685 -1.93 11.49 6.27
N SER A 686 -2.11 11.69 7.58
CA SER A 686 -2.17 13.04 8.16
C SER A 686 -0.78 13.69 8.24
N GLU A 687 -0.70 15.02 8.15
CA GLU A 687 0.58 15.73 8.04
C GLU A 687 1.43 15.70 9.32
N LYS A 688 0.82 15.54 10.51
CA LYS A 688 1.51 15.45 11.82
C LYS A 688 0.73 14.64 12.88
N PRO A 689 0.64 13.32 12.75
CA PRO A 689 -0.09 12.50 13.71
C PRO A 689 0.74 12.26 14.99
N GLU A 690 0.75 13.22 15.92
CA GLU A 690 1.45 13.03 17.20
C GLU A 690 0.70 12.08 18.14
N GLU A 691 -0.63 12.21 18.20
CA GLU A 691 -1.49 11.47 19.13
C GLU A 691 -2.57 10.66 18.39
N PHE A 692 -2.56 9.33 18.62
CA PHE A 692 -3.59 8.40 18.18
C PHE A 692 -4.58 8.15 19.33
N ASP A 693 -5.80 8.65 19.19
CA ASP A 693 -6.86 8.55 20.20
C ASP A 693 -7.90 7.48 19.81
N PHE A 694 -7.85 6.33 20.48
CA PHE A 694 -8.79 5.23 20.31
C PHE A 694 -9.63 4.99 21.57
N ARG A 695 -9.68 5.95 22.50
CA ARG A 695 -10.35 5.78 23.80
C ARG A 695 -11.81 5.39 23.67
N ASN A 696 -12.30 4.59 24.62
CA ASN A 696 -13.69 4.10 24.67
C ASN A 696 -14.13 3.24 23.47
N ASN A 697 -13.22 2.81 22.58
CA ASN A 697 -13.57 1.98 21.42
C ASN A 697 -13.17 0.52 21.64
N LYS A 698 -14.16 -0.36 21.72
CA LYS A 698 -13.96 -1.81 21.84
C LYS A 698 -13.92 -2.44 20.47
N THR A 699 -12.96 -3.31 20.19
CA THR A 699 -12.87 -3.99 18.89
C THR A 699 -12.33 -5.41 18.99
N SER A 700 -12.49 -6.20 17.93
CA SER A 700 -11.94 -7.56 17.88
C SER A 700 -10.42 -7.55 17.80
N GLU A 701 -9.79 -8.68 18.12
CA GLU A 701 -8.34 -8.83 18.02
C GLU A 701 -7.80 -8.51 16.61
N GLU A 702 -8.40 -9.10 15.57
CA GLU A 702 -8.01 -8.85 14.18
C GLU A 702 -8.15 -7.36 13.81
N ALA A 703 -9.24 -6.72 14.23
CA ALA A 703 -9.45 -5.30 13.96
C ALA A 703 -8.42 -4.42 14.69
N PHE A 704 -8.11 -4.75 15.94
CA PHE A 704 -7.07 -4.06 16.72
C PHE A 704 -5.68 -4.24 16.08
N ARG A 705 -5.36 -5.44 15.59
CA ARG A 705 -4.12 -5.70 14.85
C ARG A 705 -3.97 -4.77 13.65
N ARG A 706 -5.08 -4.39 12.99
CA ARG A 706 -5.06 -3.45 11.87
C ARG A 706 -4.73 -2.02 12.25
N LEU A 707 -4.71 -1.68 13.55
CA LEU A 707 -4.28 -0.38 14.07
C LEU A 707 -2.77 -0.28 14.25
N ALA A 708 -2.02 -1.39 14.20
CA ALA A 708 -0.57 -1.41 14.40
C ALA A 708 0.19 -0.37 13.54
N PRO A 709 -0.14 -0.14 12.25
CA PRO A 709 0.54 0.90 11.46
C PRO A 709 0.40 2.32 12.03
N ALA A 710 -0.74 2.65 12.62
CA ALA A 710 -0.91 3.94 13.30
C ALA A 710 -0.12 4.01 14.62
N LEU A 711 -0.11 2.91 15.38
CA LEU A 711 0.64 2.83 16.63
C LEU A 711 2.17 2.92 16.42
N LEU A 712 2.68 2.39 15.31
CA LEU A 712 4.10 2.54 14.93
C LEU A 712 4.45 4.00 14.60
N SER A 713 3.51 4.71 13.98
CA SER A 713 3.71 6.07 13.49
C SER A 713 3.48 7.16 14.54
N CYS A 714 2.72 6.88 15.61
CA CYS A 714 2.36 7.88 16.60
C CYS A 714 3.43 8.06 17.69
N THR A 715 3.42 9.23 18.33
CA THR A 715 4.24 9.48 19.54
C THR A 715 3.47 9.20 20.83
N ARG A 716 2.15 9.30 20.78
CA ARG A 716 1.23 9.13 21.92
C ARG A 716 0.06 8.24 21.48
N ALA A 717 -0.18 7.15 22.20
CA ALA A 717 -1.31 6.26 21.95
C ALA A 717 -2.24 6.24 23.17
N LEU A 718 -3.48 6.69 22.99
CA LEU A 718 -4.51 6.69 24.02
C LEU A 718 -5.47 5.53 23.78
N LEU A 719 -5.29 4.44 24.52
CA LEU A 719 -5.99 3.17 24.37
C LEU A 719 -6.78 2.78 25.63
N ASN A 720 -7.13 3.76 26.47
CA ASN A 720 -7.88 3.50 27.70
C ASN A 720 -9.38 3.22 27.45
N PHE A 721 -9.98 2.40 28.31
CA PHE A 721 -11.37 1.92 28.18
C PHE A 721 -11.71 1.19 26.85
N CYS A 722 -10.76 0.42 26.31
CA CYS A 722 -10.91 -0.28 25.02
C CYS A 722 -11.21 -1.79 25.16
N ASP A 723 -11.31 -2.32 26.38
CA ASP A 723 -11.38 -3.76 26.70
C ASP A 723 -10.24 -4.57 26.03
N ILE A 724 -9.02 -4.05 26.07
CA ILE A 724 -7.84 -4.73 25.49
C ILE A 724 -7.58 -6.06 26.20
N THR A 725 -7.47 -7.12 25.42
CA THR A 725 -7.15 -8.47 25.89
C THR A 725 -5.65 -8.72 25.97
N ALA A 726 -5.23 -9.79 26.63
CA ALA A 726 -3.83 -10.22 26.67
C ALA A 726 -3.25 -10.46 25.26
N LEU A 727 -4.05 -10.97 24.32
CA LEU A 727 -3.60 -11.22 22.94
C LEU A 727 -3.43 -9.91 22.15
N GLN A 728 -4.30 -8.93 22.36
CA GLN A 728 -4.10 -7.59 21.81
C GLN A 728 -2.86 -6.89 22.42
N CYS A 729 -2.47 -7.21 23.65
CA CYS A 729 -1.20 -6.73 24.22
C CYS A 729 0.02 -7.27 23.47
N GLU A 730 -0.04 -8.42 22.79
CA GLU A 730 1.05 -8.89 21.93
C GLU A 730 1.23 -8.00 20.70
N THR A 731 0.13 -7.48 20.14
CA THR A 731 0.19 -6.49 19.06
C THR A 731 0.84 -5.19 19.54
N VAL A 732 0.51 -4.73 20.76
CA VAL A 732 1.20 -3.56 21.33
C VAL A 732 2.66 -3.88 21.58
N ALA A 733 2.98 -5.06 22.11
CA ALA A 733 4.36 -5.47 22.36
C ALA A 733 5.19 -5.53 21.08
N SER A 734 4.65 -6.02 19.96
CA SER A 734 5.36 -6.03 18.67
C SER A 734 5.64 -4.60 18.18
N VAL A 735 4.66 -3.70 18.31
CA VAL A 735 4.85 -2.26 18.00
C VAL A 735 5.95 -1.62 18.85
N LEU A 736 6.10 -2.02 20.11
CA LEU A 736 7.16 -1.52 21.00
C LEU A 736 8.56 -2.06 20.65
N GLN A 737 8.63 -3.22 19.98
CA GLN A 737 9.89 -3.86 19.59
C GLN A 737 10.43 -3.34 18.25
N ALA A 738 9.54 -2.78 17.42
CA ALA A 738 9.85 -2.23 16.13
C ALA A 738 10.83 -1.04 16.19
N GLU A 739 11.83 -1.01 15.32
CA GLU A 739 12.86 0.05 15.28
C GLU A 739 12.29 1.41 14.85
N ASN A 740 11.31 1.38 13.95
CA ASN A 740 10.63 2.54 13.41
C ASN A 740 9.55 3.10 14.36
N SER A 741 9.32 2.46 15.51
CA SER A 741 8.34 2.93 16.49
C SER A 741 8.73 4.29 17.04
N HIS A 742 7.81 5.25 17.00
CA HIS A 742 7.99 6.59 17.56
C HIS A 742 7.28 6.77 18.91
N LEU A 743 6.69 5.69 19.45
CA LEU A 743 5.83 5.75 20.61
C LEU A 743 6.61 6.07 21.90
N THR A 744 6.24 7.18 22.54
CA THR A 744 6.81 7.65 23.81
C THR A 744 5.80 7.65 24.96
N VAL A 745 4.50 7.75 24.66
CA VAL A 745 3.43 7.74 25.66
C VAL A 745 2.40 6.67 25.30
N LEU A 746 2.16 5.74 26.22
CA LEU A 746 1.19 4.66 26.05
C LEU A 746 0.21 4.67 27.23
N ASP A 747 -1.06 4.99 26.94
CA ASP A 747 -2.14 4.89 27.92
C ASP A 747 -2.98 3.63 27.68
N LEU A 748 -2.88 2.67 28.59
CA LEU A 748 -3.64 1.42 28.59
C LEU A 748 -4.57 1.34 29.81
N GLY A 749 -4.87 2.45 30.48
CA GLY A 749 -5.71 2.46 31.67
C GLY A 749 -7.10 1.85 31.45
N HIS A 750 -7.67 1.23 32.48
CA HIS A 750 -9.05 0.74 32.48
C HIS A 750 -9.37 -0.31 31.38
N ASN A 751 -8.46 -1.26 31.12
CA ASN A 751 -8.64 -2.34 30.14
C ASN A 751 -8.77 -3.75 30.74
N ASN A 752 -8.64 -3.92 32.05
CA ASN A 752 -8.69 -5.24 32.72
C ASN A 752 -7.65 -6.24 32.16
N LEU A 753 -6.41 -5.79 31.96
CA LEU A 753 -5.34 -6.62 31.39
C LEU A 753 -4.95 -7.83 32.26
N GLY A 754 -5.09 -7.70 33.58
CA GLY A 754 -4.56 -8.67 34.54
C GLY A 754 -3.04 -8.84 34.47
N ASP A 755 -2.52 -9.82 35.20
CA ASP A 755 -1.08 -10.14 35.18
C ASP A 755 -0.63 -10.61 33.80
N GLU A 756 -1.44 -11.42 33.11
CA GLU A 756 -1.09 -12.00 31.81
C GLU A 756 -0.88 -10.94 30.73
N GLY A 757 -1.80 -9.98 30.60
CA GLY A 757 -1.67 -8.89 29.62
C GLY A 757 -0.46 -8.00 29.91
N VAL A 758 -0.19 -7.70 31.18
CA VAL A 758 0.99 -6.91 31.60
C VAL A 758 2.29 -7.66 31.31
N ILE A 759 2.36 -8.97 31.55
CA ILE A 759 3.54 -9.79 31.24
C ILE A 759 3.86 -9.72 29.74
N ARG A 760 2.84 -9.90 28.88
CA ARG A 760 3.02 -9.83 27.42
C ARG A 760 3.48 -8.44 26.96
N LEU A 761 2.89 -7.38 27.53
CA LEU A 761 3.33 -6.01 27.27
C LEU A 761 4.78 -5.76 27.68
N CYS A 762 5.21 -6.29 28.84
CA CYS A 762 6.57 -6.14 29.35
C CYS A 762 7.63 -6.80 28.46
N CYS A 763 7.28 -7.82 27.66
CA CYS A 763 8.18 -8.35 26.64
C CYS A 763 8.53 -7.31 25.56
N GLY A 764 7.61 -6.40 25.22
CA GLY A 764 7.88 -5.27 24.33
C GLY A 764 8.70 -4.17 25.00
N LEU A 765 8.33 -3.78 26.22
CA LEU A 765 8.99 -2.69 26.97
C LEU A 765 10.46 -2.97 27.32
N ARG A 766 10.87 -4.24 27.42
CA ARG A 766 12.27 -4.62 27.67
C ARG A 766 13.17 -4.49 26.44
N ASN A 767 12.59 -4.35 25.25
CA ASN A 767 13.36 -4.30 24.01
C ASN A 767 14.19 -3.00 23.93
N PRO A 768 15.47 -3.07 23.49
CA PRO A 768 16.31 -1.88 23.34
C PRO A 768 15.74 -0.77 22.43
N ASN A 769 14.89 -1.13 21.47
CA ASN A 769 14.25 -0.22 20.54
C ASN A 769 13.06 0.53 21.15
N CYS A 770 12.56 0.10 22.31
CA CYS A 770 11.40 0.71 22.95
C CYS A 770 11.73 2.14 23.42
N LYS A 771 10.94 3.11 22.96
CA LYS A 771 11.09 4.54 23.27
C LYS A 771 10.05 5.06 24.28
N VAL A 772 9.25 4.17 24.87
CA VAL A 772 8.19 4.57 25.82
C VAL A 772 8.80 5.15 27.09
N GLU A 773 8.46 6.41 27.34
CA GLU A 773 8.84 7.17 28.52
C GLU A 773 7.70 7.26 29.53
N THR A 774 6.44 7.21 29.08
CA THR A 774 5.26 7.29 29.94
C THR A 774 4.33 6.11 29.70
N LEU A 775 4.06 5.34 30.76
CA LEU A 775 3.16 4.20 30.73
C LEU A 775 2.06 4.36 31.79
N ASN A 776 0.81 4.33 31.34
CA ASN A 776 -0.35 4.31 32.23
C ASN A 776 -1.01 2.92 32.20
N LEU A 777 -0.97 2.22 33.34
CA LEU A 777 -1.58 0.92 33.57
C LEU A 777 -2.65 0.97 34.67
N ARG A 778 -3.18 2.15 34.94
CA ARG A 778 -4.20 2.35 35.97
C ARG A 778 -5.41 1.43 35.79
N HIS A 779 -5.92 0.89 36.90
CA HIS A 779 -7.17 0.11 36.93
C HIS A 779 -7.19 -1.04 35.90
N ASN A 780 -6.15 -1.86 35.89
CA ASN A 780 -6.02 -3.02 35.00
C ASN A 780 -6.07 -4.37 35.74
N HIS A 781 -6.40 -4.36 37.03
CA HIS A 781 -6.40 -5.55 37.89
C HIS A 781 -5.03 -6.25 37.91
N VAL A 782 -3.97 -5.44 37.91
CA VAL A 782 -2.59 -5.93 38.01
C VAL A 782 -2.36 -6.42 39.43
N GLY A 783 -1.91 -7.67 39.57
CA GLY A 783 -1.49 -8.28 40.81
C GLY A 783 0.04 -8.35 40.93
N VAL A 784 0.52 -9.18 41.85
CA VAL A 784 1.96 -9.31 42.15
C VAL A 784 2.75 -9.85 40.96
N GLY A 785 2.17 -10.76 40.15
CA GLY A 785 2.82 -11.33 38.97
C GLY A 785 3.10 -10.28 37.90
N GLY A 786 2.13 -9.40 37.64
CA GLY A 786 2.27 -8.29 36.70
C GLY A 786 3.26 -7.23 37.22
N VAL A 787 3.22 -6.90 38.52
CA VAL A 787 4.21 -5.98 39.13
C VAL A 787 5.62 -6.52 39.01
N LYS A 788 5.83 -7.83 39.20
CA LYS A 788 7.14 -8.45 39.01
C LYS A 788 7.67 -8.24 37.59
N ALA A 789 6.83 -8.41 36.57
CA ALA A 789 7.22 -8.16 35.17
C ALA A 789 7.56 -6.67 34.93
N VAL A 790 6.79 -5.75 35.53
CA VAL A 790 7.11 -4.30 35.47
C VAL A 790 8.45 -4.00 36.15
N CYS A 791 8.77 -4.65 37.26
CA CYS A 791 10.06 -4.50 37.94
C CYS A 791 11.23 -4.96 37.05
N GLU A 792 11.06 -6.04 36.28
CA GLU A 792 12.05 -6.47 35.28
C GLU A 792 12.29 -5.41 34.20
N VAL A 793 11.25 -4.66 33.79
CA VAL A 793 11.40 -3.51 32.88
C VAL A 793 12.17 -2.36 33.54
N LEU A 794 11.84 -2.02 34.79
CA LEU A 794 12.46 -0.91 35.53
C LEU A 794 13.95 -1.14 35.82
N THR A 795 14.35 -2.39 36.02
CA THR A 795 15.74 -2.78 36.27
C THR A 795 16.56 -2.94 34.98
N CYS A 796 15.91 -2.96 33.81
CA CYS A 796 16.57 -3.11 32.52
C CYS A 796 17.34 -1.83 32.11
N PRO A 797 18.65 -1.90 31.79
CA PRO A 797 19.45 -0.71 31.43
C PRO A 797 18.95 0.04 30.19
N THR A 798 18.33 -0.69 29.25
CA THR A 798 17.84 -0.17 27.98
C THR A 798 16.52 0.58 28.12
N SER A 799 15.79 0.36 29.21
CA SER A 799 14.50 1.00 29.47
C SER A 799 14.61 2.54 29.43
N LYS A 800 13.60 3.14 28.80
CA LYS A 800 13.42 4.60 28.68
C LYS A 800 12.32 5.12 29.61
N LEU A 801 11.69 4.24 30.39
CA LEU A 801 10.52 4.60 31.20
C LEU A 801 10.88 5.63 32.28
N LEU A 802 10.20 6.77 32.25
CA LEU A 802 10.35 7.89 33.18
C LEU A 802 9.11 8.06 34.07
N ASN A 803 7.92 7.77 33.56
CA ASN A 803 6.66 7.96 34.27
C ASN A 803 5.83 6.67 34.23
N LEU A 804 5.44 6.18 35.40
CA LEU A 804 4.66 4.96 35.55
C LEU A 804 3.45 5.22 36.47
N ASP A 805 2.26 4.95 35.94
CA ASP A 805 1.02 4.97 36.71
C ASP A 805 0.46 3.56 36.87
N LEU A 806 0.46 3.05 38.10
CA LEU A 806 -0.14 1.78 38.52
C LEU A 806 -1.33 1.98 39.45
N SER A 807 -1.85 3.21 39.56
CA SER A 807 -2.94 3.55 40.47
C SER A 807 -4.16 2.64 40.29
N CYS A 808 -4.95 2.46 41.35
CA CYS A 808 -6.15 1.63 41.35
C CYS A 808 -5.91 0.16 40.95
N ASN A 809 -4.69 -0.37 41.09
CA ASN A 809 -4.43 -1.81 41.02
C ASN A 809 -4.17 -2.34 42.43
N ASP A 810 -4.74 -3.48 42.79
CA ASP A 810 -4.68 -4.02 44.14
C ASP A 810 -3.35 -4.76 44.37
N LEU A 811 -2.24 -4.01 44.35
CA LEU A 811 -0.88 -4.53 44.43
C LEU A 811 -0.55 -5.11 45.82
N GLY A 812 -1.10 -4.49 46.87
CA GLY A 812 -0.78 -4.79 48.26
C GLY A 812 0.69 -4.51 48.63
N ASP A 813 1.03 -4.80 49.89
CA ASP A 813 2.41 -4.67 50.39
C ASP A 813 3.43 -5.51 49.61
N PRO A 814 3.15 -6.78 49.19
CA PRO A 814 4.10 -7.56 48.40
C PRO A 814 4.45 -6.91 47.05
N GLY A 815 3.48 -6.28 46.38
CA GLY A 815 3.74 -5.53 45.15
C GLY A 815 4.57 -4.27 45.40
N ALA A 816 4.29 -3.55 46.51
CA ALA A 816 5.06 -2.39 46.92
C ALA A 816 6.52 -2.74 47.26
N GLU A 817 6.76 -3.87 47.93
CA GLU A 817 8.10 -4.39 48.24
C GLU A 817 8.93 -4.66 46.97
N LEU A 818 8.32 -5.28 45.95
CA LEU A 818 8.99 -5.54 44.66
C LEU A 818 9.38 -4.24 43.96
N LEU A 819 8.48 -3.26 43.91
CA LEU A 819 8.74 -1.95 43.33
C LEU A 819 9.85 -1.24 44.09
N ALA A 820 9.79 -1.23 45.43
CA ALA A 820 10.79 -0.64 46.28
C ALA A 820 12.19 -1.25 46.03
N PHE A 821 12.26 -2.58 45.86
CA PHE A 821 13.50 -3.25 45.49
C PHE A 821 13.99 -2.87 44.08
N ALA A 822 13.12 -2.83 43.08
CA ALA A 822 13.48 -2.44 41.71
C ALA A 822 14.02 -1.00 41.64
N LEU A 823 13.43 -0.09 42.41
CA LEU A 823 13.86 1.32 42.50
C LEU A 823 15.24 1.50 43.14
N ARG A 824 15.74 0.52 43.93
CA ARG A 824 17.12 0.54 44.47
C ARG A 824 18.20 0.35 43.39
N THR A 825 17.83 -0.07 42.18
CA THR A 825 18.76 -0.29 41.06
C THR A 825 19.01 1.00 40.26
N ARG A 826 19.76 0.96 39.14
CA ARG A 826 19.97 2.13 38.25
C ARG A 826 18.74 2.44 37.39
N CYS A 827 17.56 2.53 38.00
CA CYS A 827 16.32 2.88 37.32
C CYS A 827 16.32 4.39 36.96
N LYS A 828 15.54 4.81 35.96
CA LYS A 828 15.47 6.21 35.46
C LYS A 828 14.17 6.91 35.81
N LEU A 829 13.29 6.23 36.55
CA LEU A 829 11.93 6.67 36.82
C LEU A 829 11.91 7.98 37.61
N GLN A 830 11.17 8.96 37.10
CA GLN A 830 10.99 10.29 37.68
C GLN A 830 9.62 10.42 38.37
N ALA A 831 8.58 9.75 37.88
CA ALA A 831 7.25 9.78 38.48
C ALA A 831 6.70 8.36 38.67
N LEU A 832 6.26 8.05 39.89
CA LEU A 832 5.59 6.80 40.22
C LEU A 832 4.26 7.10 40.92
N ARG A 833 3.16 6.61 40.35
CA ARG A 833 1.82 6.74 40.96
C ARG A 833 1.30 5.37 41.37
N LEU A 834 1.08 5.21 42.67
CA LEU A 834 0.58 4.00 43.34
C LEU A 834 -0.69 4.30 44.13
N SER A 835 -1.46 5.27 43.66
CA SER A 835 -2.59 5.78 44.42
C SER A 835 -3.72 4.75 44.44
N GLY A 836 -4.23 4.44 45.64
CA GLY A 836 -5.27 3.45 45.82
C GLY A 836 -4.84 2.03 45.43
N CYS A 837 -3.66 1.59 45.87
CA CYS A 837 -3.09 0.27 45.59
C CYS A 837 -3.21 -0.74 46.75
N LEU A 838 -3.94 -0.39 47.82
CA LEU A 838 -4.10 -1.18 49.06
C LEU A 838 -2.77 -1.45 49.78
N ILE A 839 -1.86 -0.47 49.74
CA ILE A 839 -0.56 -0.55 50.40
C ILE A 839 -0.71 -0.04 51.84
N THR A 840 -0.16 -0.75 52.84
CA THR A 840 -0.16 -0.30 54.24
C THR A 840 1.17 0.32 54.68
N LEU A 841 2.25 0.08 53.91
CA LEU A 841 3.62 0.53 54.13
C LEU A 841 4.15 0.17 55.54
N PRO A 842 4.68 -1.05 55.74
CA PRO A 842 5.50 -1.37 56.90
C PRO A 842 6.76 -0.48 56.98
N GLU A 843 7.29 -0.27 58.19
CA GLU A 843 8.46 0.59 58.46
C GLU A 843 9.67 0.26 57.56
N ASP A 844 9.89 -1.03 57.34
CA ASP A 844 10.95 -1.59 56.49
C ASP A 844 10.81 -1.15 55.02
N VAL A 845 9.58 -1.12 54.49
CA VAL A 845 9.26 -0.75 53.10
C VAL A 845 9.32 0.77 52.92
N SER A 846 8.83 1.51 53.92
CA SER A 846 8.91 2.99 53.97
C SER A 846 10.37 3.46 53.92
N SER A 847 11.24 2.81 54.71
CA SER A 847 12.67 3.11 54.69
C SER A 847 13.31 2.84 53.31
N VAL A 848 12.87 1.81 52.57
CA VAL A 848 13.39 1.50 51.22
C VAL A 848 13.02 2.60 50.22
N LEU A 849 11.78 3.07 50.26
CA LEU A 849 11.29 4.15 49.40
C LEU A 849 11.97 5.48 49.72
N ALA A 850 12.46 5.66 50.96
CA ALA A 850 13.18 6.85 51.43
C ALA A 850 14.71 6.84 51.19
N LEU A 851 15.40 5.68 51.24
CA LEU A 851 16.83 5.62 51.59
C LEU A 851 17.89 5.84 50.50
N ARG A 852 17.59 6.16 49.23
CA ARG A 852 18.66 6.50 48.26
C ARG A 852 18.31 7.62 47.28
N SER A 853 18.51 8.86 47.76
CA SER A 853 18.30 10.10 47.01
C SER A 853 19.58 10.82 46.55
N GLU A 854 20.75 10.17 46.48
CA GLU A 854 21.98 10.86 46.01
C GLU A 854 22.30 10.60 44.53
N SER A 855 21.74 9.55 43.91
CA SER A 855 21.92 9.28 42.46
C SER A 855 20.62 9.33 41.66
N PHE A 856 19.48 9.61 42.29
CA PHE A 856 18.15 9.38 41.74
C PHE A 856 17.30 10.67 41.72
N GLN A 857 16.69 10.99 40.57
CA GLN A 857 15.85 12.18 40.36
C GLN A 857 14.35 11.86 40.40
N MET A 858 13.85 11.05 41.35
CA MET A 858 12.40 10.87 41.50
C MET A 858 11.78 12.21 41.93
N LYS A 859 10.90 12.76 41.08
CA LYS A 859 10.26 14.06 41.24
C LYS A 859 8.89 13.95 41.88
N GLU A 860 8.17 12.87 41.57
CA GLU A 860 6.78 12.66 41.97
C GLU A 860 6.57 11.23 42.50
N LEU A 861 5.96 11.13 43.68
CA LEU A 861 5.47 9.88 44.25
C LEU A 861 4.05 10.12 44.76
N ASP A 862 3.07 9.45 44.15
CA ASP A 862 1.68 9.51 44.58
C ASP A 862 1.29 8.21 45.30
N LEU A 863 1.14 8.31 46.62
CA LEU A 863 0.69 7.23 47.51
C LEU A 863 -0.70 7.51 48.09
N SER A 864 -1.40 8.52 47.58
CA SER A 864 -2.73 8.90 48.05
C SER A 864 -3.70 7.72 48.01
N TYR A 865 -4.74 7.76 48.84
CA TYR A 865 -5.79 6.74 48.87
C TYR A 865 -5.33 5.31 49.24
N ASN A 866 -4.16 5.16 49.87
CA ASN A 866 -3.71 3.90 50.48
C ASN A 866 -3.93 3.88 52.01
N PRO A 867 -4.19 2.71 52.63
CA PRO A 867 -4.33 2.56 54.08
C PRO A 867 -2.97 2.61 54.82
N LEU A 868 -2.22 3.70 54.65
CA LEU A 868 -0.87 3.87 55.19
C LEU A 868 -0.89 3.92 56.73
N ARG A 869 -0.04 3.13 57.40
CA ARG A 869 0.02 3.07 58.88
C ARG A 869 1.04 4.05 59.49
N TYR A 870 2.18 4.25 58.86
CA TYR A 870 3.24 5.18 59.30
C TYR A 870 4.04 5.66 58.08
N VAL A 871 4.11 6.97 57.85
CA VAL A 871 4.85 7.56 56.72
C VAL A 871 5.51 8.86 57.15
N GLU A 872 6.81 8.80 57.45
CA GLU A 872 7.70 9.96 57.43
C GLU A 872 8.60 9.84 56.20
N LEU A 873 8.23 10.54 55.13
CA LEU A 873 9.02 10.62 53.90
C LEU A 873 9.40 12.08 53.66
N ASP A 874 10.68 12.41 53.78
CA ASP A 874 11.23 13.76 53.50
C ASP A 874 11.50 14.00 51.99
N PHE A 875 11.03 13.09 51.13
CA PHE A 875 11.30 13.03 49.70
C PHE A 875 10.15 12.27 48.99
N PRO A 876 9.76 12.53 47.72
CA PRO A 876 10.30 13.45 46.70
C PRO A 876 9.68 14.88 46.72
N ARG A 877 10.10 15.75 45.78
CA ARG A 877 9.63 17.15 45.65
C ARG A 877 8.10 17.31 45.65
N GLN A 878 7.39 16.36 45.06
CA GLN A 878 5.93 16.27 45.09
C GLN A 878 5.52 14.89 45.63
N LEU A 879 5.27 14.84 46.94
CA LEU A 879 4.71 13.68 47.62
C LEU A 879 3.23 13.91 47.87
N ASN A 880 2.37 13.02 47.37
CA ASN A 880 0.93 13.07 47.65
C ASN A 880 0.54 11.93 48.60
N LEU A 881 0.12 12.31 49.80
CA LEU A 881 -0.33 11.41 50.87
C LEU A 881 -1.80 11.64 51.24
N ASP A 882 -2.63 12.27 50.40
CA ASP A 882 -3.97 12.69 50.86
C ASP A 882 -4.78 11.52 51.46
N HIS A 883 -5.02 11.60 52.77
CA HIS A 883 -5.59 10.56 53.63
C HIS A 883 -6.97 10.98 54.12
N ARG A 884 -8.05 10.54 53.48
CA ARG A 884 -9.41 10.78 54.02
C ARG A 884 -10.33 9.56 53.85
N GLY A 885 -10.71 8.92 54.96
CA GLY A 885 -11.93 8.08 55.08
C GLY A 885 -11.74 6.60 55.44
N GLU A 886 -12.72 6.03 56.15
CA GLU A 886 -12.81 4.62 56.58
C GLU A 886 -13.08 3.63 55.43
N SER A 887 -13.64 4.10 54.30
CA SER A 887 -14.03 3.31 53.12
C SER A 887 -12.85 2.77 52.29
N ARG A 888 -11.59 3.08 52.65
CA ARG A 888 -10.37 2.83 51.86
C ARG A 888 -9.83 1.38 51.97
N ASN A 889 -10.34 0.58 52.89
CA ASN A 889 -10.04 -0.87 52.98
C ASN A 889 -10.80 -1.69 51.92
N ASN A 890 -11.77 -1.09 51.23
CA ASN A 890 -12.57 -1.77 50.22
C ASN A 890 -11.75 -1.94 48.92
N PRO A 891 -11.91 -3.06 48.20
CA PRO A 891 -11.27 -3.27 46.91
C PRO A 891 -11.92 -2.42 45.80
N GLY A 892 -11.19 -2.21 44.68
CA GLY A 892 -11.72 -1.55 43.49
C GLY A 892 -12.21 -0.11 43.70
N LEU A 893 -13.23 0.33 42.95
CA LEU A 893 -13.72 1.73 43.01
C LEU A 893 -14.40 2.10 44.33
N GLN A 894 -14.87 1.12 45.11
CA GLN A 894 -15.49 1.38 46.42
C GLN A 894 -14.53 2.03 47.42
N LYS A 895 -13.22 1.87 47.22
CA LYS A 895 -12.23 2.63 47.97
C LYS A 895 -12.44 4.13 47.82
N TYR A 896 -13.01 4.61 46.71
CA TYR A 896 -13.31 6.01 46.44
C TYR A 896 -14.68 6.50 46.92
N ALA A 897 -15.44 5.66 47.63
CA ALA A 897 -16.79 5.98 48.07
C ALA A 897 -16.86 7.32 48.81
N SER A 898 -17.81 8.17 48.41
CA SER A 898 -18.04 9.49 48.99
C SER A 898 -19.50 9.62 49.41
N GLU A 899 -19.73 10.19 50.59
CA GLU A 899 -21.09 10.52 51.02
C GLU A 899 -21.46 11.91 50.52
N VAL A 900 -22.56 12.00 49.78
CA VAL A 900 -23.10 13.27 49.26
C VAL A 900 -24.59 13.41 49.61
N THR A 901 -25.06 14.64 49.74
CA THR A 901 -26.44 14.97 50.06
C THR A 901 -27.02 15.95 49.05
N LEU A 902 -28.28 15.76 48.66
CA LEU A 902 -28.96 16.63 47.70
C LEU A 902 -29.29 17.97 48.35
N ASP A 903 -29.03 19.08 47.65
CA ASP A 903 -29.20 20.43 48.19
C ASP A 903 -30.67 20.90 48.06
N PRO A 904 -31.38 21.12 49.19
CA PRO A 904 -32.74 21.66 49.17
C PRO A 904 -32.86 23.08 48.60
N SER A 905 -31.73 23.79 48.46
CA SER A 905 -31.67 25.15 47.90
C SER A 905 -31.68 25.15 46.37
N THR A 906 -31.27 24.03 45.73
CA THR A 906 -31.23 23.91 44.27
C THR A 906 -32.42 23.14 43.71
N VAL A 907 -33.02 22.23 44.49
CA VAL A 907 -34.08 21.31 44.04
C VAL A 907 -35.30 22.00 43.41
N ASN A 908 -35.74 21.54 42.25
CA ASN A 908 -36.98 22.04 41.65
C ASN A 908 -38.23 21.75 42.50
N VAL A 909 -39.22 22.64 42.46
CA VAL A 909 -40.47 22.51 43.25
C VAL A 909 -41.31 21.27 42.94
N PHE A 910 -41.10 20.57 41.82
CA PHE A 910 -41.79 19.31 41.52
C PHE A 910 -41.04 18.06 41.99
N LEU A 911 -39.90 18.22 42.66
CA LEU A 911 -39.13 17.12 43.23
C LEU A 911 -39.27 17.13 44.75
N SER A 912 -39.45 15.96 45.38
CA SER A 912 -39.47 15.82 46.84
C SER A 912 -38.22 15.10 47.32
N LEU A 913 -37.48 15.70 48.24
CA LEU A 913 -36.33 15.10 48.92
C LEU A 913 -36.79 14.30 50.16
N SER A 914 -36.19 13.13 50.38
CA SER A 914 -36.47 12.24 51.52
C SER A 914 -35.20 11.49 51.94
N GLU A 915 -35.29 10.66 53.01
CA GLU A 915 -34.18 9.84 53.52
C GLU A 915 -32.91 10.68 53.82
N GLY A 916 -33.08 11.80 54.55
CA GLY A 916 -31.96 12.69 54.88
C GLY A 916 -31.35 13.38 53.65
N ASN A 917 -32.17 13.74 52.67
CA ASN A 917 -31.78 14.31 51.37
C ASN A 917 -30.92 13.37 50.50
N ARG A 918 -31.04 12.07 50.69
CA ARG A 918 -30.35 11.06 49.85
C ARG A 918 -31.25 10.47 48.76
N LYS A 919 -32.55 10.73 48.82
CA LYS A 919 -33.52 10.24 47.85
C LYS A 919 -34.37 11.36 47.29
N VAL A 920 -34.57 11.35 45.97
CA VAL A 920 -35.38 12.32 45.24
C VAL A 920 -36.45 11.61 44.41
N THR A 921 -37.68 12.09 44.51
CA THR A 921 -38.83 11.57 43.75
C THR A 921 -39.53 12.70 43.02
N ARG A 922 -39.89 12.49 41.75
CA ARG A 922 -40.67 13.48 40.99
C ARG A 922 -42.16 13.35 41.30
N GLN A 923 -42.73 14.42 41.83
CA GLN A 923 -44.14 14.55 42.20
C GLN A 923 -44.97 15.17 41.07
N LYS A 924 -46.30 15.03 41.17
CA LYS A 924 -47.24 15.77 40.29
C LYS A 924 -47.60 17.16 40.84
N LYS A 925 -47.50 17.34 42.16
CA LYS A 925 -47.82 18.59 42.86
C LYS A 925 -46.53 19.32 43.23
N LYS A 926 -46.59 20.66 43.28
CA LYS A 926 -45.51 21.49 43.79
C LYS A 926 -45.31 21.20 45.29
N GLN A 927 -44.06 21.07 45.69
CA GLN A 927 -43.61 20.97 47.06
C GLN A 927 -43.39 22.36 47.63
N ASP A 928 -43.53 22.48 48.95
CA ASP A 928 -43.33 23.73 49.65
C ASP A 928 -41.85 23.90 50.01
N TYR A 929 -41.14 24.70 49.21
CA TYR A 929 -39.74 25.02 49.43
C TYR A 929 -39.56 26.54 49.50
N PRO A 930 -38.67 27.05 50.37
CA PRO A 930 -38.36 28.46 50.44
C PRO A 930 -37.70 28.94 49.14
N PHE A 931 -37.99 30.20 48.78
CA PHE A 931 -37.37 30.85 47.64
C PHE A 931 -35.86 30.98 47.82
N THR A 932 -35.10 30.61 46.79
CA THR A 932 -33.64 30.70 46.73
C THR A 932 -33.26 31.01 45.28
N GLU A 933 -32.28 31.89 45.07
CA GLU A 933 -31.80 32.24 43.72
C GLU A 933 -31.10 31.07 43.00
N GLU A 934 -30.60 30.09 43.75
CA GLU A 934 -29.94 28.90 43.19
C GLU A 934 -30.92 27.79 42.77
N ARG A 935 -32.24 27.98 42.89
CA ARG A 935 -33.27 26.96 42.62
C ARG A 935 -33.58 26.81 41.13
N PHE A 936 -33.66 25.57 40.64
CA PHE A 936 -34.20 25.31 39.31
C PHE A 936 -35.71 25.55 39.25
N ASP A 937 -36.20 26.34 38.29
CA ASP A 937 -37.61 26.77 38.19
C ASP A 937 -38.47 25.87 37.25
N GLU A 938 -38.03 25.63 36.02
CA GLU A 938 -38.75 24.88 34.98
C GLU A 938 -38.16 23.48 34.73
N CYS A 939 -36.87 23.29 35.03
CA CYS A 939 -36.17 22.02 34.87
C CYS A 939 -36.21 21.20 36.17
N ASN A 940 -36.78 19.99 36.13
CA ASN A 940 -36.83 19.05 37.27
C ASN A 940 -35.44 18.49 37.62
N GLN A 941 -34.57 19.32 38.19
CA GLN A 941 -33.19 19.00 38.53
C GLN A 941 -32.90 19.32 40.00
N VAL A 942 -31.83 18.72 40.51
CA VAL A 942 -31.23 19.03 41.81
C VAL A 942 -29.72 18.76 41.74
N LEU A 943 -28.93 19.59 42.41
CA LEU A 943 -27.50 19.35 42.63
C LEU A 943 -27.25 18.87 44.06
N CYS A 944 -26.16 18.15 44.29
CA CYS A 944 -25.66 17.90 45.65
C CYS A 944 -25.08 19.17 46.27
N LYS A 945 -24.94 19.14 47.59
CA LYS A 945 -24.39 20.26 48.37
C LYS A 945 -22.86 20.30 48.31
N GLU A 946 -22.24 19.13 48.25
CA GLU A 946 -20.79 18.95 48.31
C GLU A 946 -20.15 19.19 46.94
N GLY A 947 -19.19 20.11 46.87
CA GLY A 947 -18.33 20.27 45.70
C GLY A 947 -17.21 19.24 45.74
N LEU A 948 -17.13 18.42 44.70
CA LEU A 948 -16.22 17.28 44.61
C LEU A 948 -14.93 17.67 43.87
N CYS A 949 -13.79 17.49 44.55
CA CYS A 949 -12.44 17.68 44.03
C CYS A 949 -11.58 16.47 44.43
N GLY A 950 -10.83 15.92 43.48
CA GLY A 950 -10.09 14.67 43.68
C GLY A 950 -10.84 13.46 43.13
N ARG A 951 -10.66 12.29 43.76
CA ARG A 951 -11.28 11.03 43.32
C ARG A 951 -12.48 10.65 44.18
N HIS A 952 -13.63 10.50 43.53
CA HIS A 952 -14.90 10.21 44.18
C HIS A 952 -15.66 9.12 43.43
N TYR A 953 -16.24 8.19 44.17
CA TYR A 953 -17.12 7.16 43.67
C TYR A 953 -18.48 7.24 44.37
N LEU A 954 -19.55 7.20 43.60
CA LEU A 954 -20.93 7.29 44.05
C LEU A 954 -21.74 6.17 43.41
N GLU A 955 -22.65 5.57 44.17
CA GLU A 955 -23.61 4.61 43.63
C GLU A 955 -25.03 5.19 43.72
N VAL A 956 -25.77 5.15 42.61
CA VAL A 956 -27.16 5.58 42.55
C VAL A 956 -28.07 4.42 42.15
N GLU A 957 -29.14 4.23 42.90
CA GLU A 957 -30.24 3.33 42.55
C GLU A 957 -31.34 4.12 41.86
N CYS A 958 -31.73 3.68 40.67
CA CYS A 958 -32.65 4.39 39.81
C CYS A 958 -33.89 3.55 39.50
N LEU A 959 -35.05 4.19 39.57
CA LEU A 959 -36.35 3.61 39.26
C LEU A 959 -37.00 4.48 38.17
N HIS A 960 -36.95 4.03 36.91
CA HIS A 960 -37.37 4.71 35.66
C HIS A 960 -36.35 5.69 35.04
N ASP A 961 -36.83 6.55 34.12
CA ASP A 961 -36.06 7.40 33.21
C ASP A 961 -35.40 8.58 33.93
N VAL A 962 -34.07 8.58 34.00
CA VAL A 962 -33.29 9.57 34.75
C VAL A 962 -32.05 10.03 34.01
N HIS A 963 -31.60 11.23 34.39
CA HIS A 963 -30.30 11.77 34.02
C HIS A 963 -29.44 11.87 35.28
N ILE A 964 -28.26 11.26 35.24
CA ILE A 964 -27.28 11.25 36.32
C ILE A 964 -26.00 11.87 35.76
N GLY A 965 -25.50 12.92 36.40
CA GLY A 965 -24.39 13.66 35.85
C GLY A 965 -23.59 14.42 36.89
N MET A 966 -22.59 15.14 36.41
CA MET A 966 -21.80 16.10 37.17
C MET A 966 -21.89 17.45 36.47
N ALA A 967 -21.93 18.54 37.24
CA ALA A 967 -22.00 19.89 36.72
C ALA A 967 -21.16 20.86 37.56
N TYR A 968 -20.66 21.92 36.93
CA TYR A 968 -20.12 23.06 37.68
C TYR A 968 -21.24 23.82 38.39
N LYS A 969 -20.86 24.56 39.43
CA LYS A 969 -21.83 25.33 40.22
C LYS A 969 -22.57 26.37 39.35
N GLU A 970 -21.87 26.95 38.38
CA GLU A 970 -22.33 28.00 37.45
C GLU A 970 -23.47 27.59 36.48
N LEU A 971 -23.88 26.32 36.46
CA LEU A 971 -24.98 25.86 35.61
C LEU A 971 -26.21 26.79 35.71
N GLU A 972 -26.79 27.23 34.60
CA GLU A 972 -27.91 28.18 34.64
C GLU A 972 -29.12 27.56 35.36
N ARG A 973 -29.89 28.35 36.13
CA ARG A 973 -31.01 27.85 36.96
C ARG A 973 -32.40 28.15 36.39
N ASN A 974 -32.51 29.18 35.55
CA ASN A 974 -33.80 29.74 35.11
C ASN A 974 -34.18 29.31 33.69
N GLY A 975 -35.41 28.83 33.53
CA GLY A 975 -35.99 28.37 32.28
C GLY A 975 -35.71 26.90 31.94
N ALA A 976 -36.25 26.44 30.81
CA ALA A 976 -36.09 25.06 30.31
C ALA A 976 -35.11 24.91 29.13
N GLY A 977 -34.21 25.88 28.94
CA GLY A 977 -33.28 25.93 27.81
C GLY A 977 -32.10 24.95 27.88
N ASN A 978 -31.32 24.90 26.80
CA ASN A 978 -30.12 24.06 26.72
C ASN A 978 -29.05 24.43 27.75
N ASN A 979 -28.98 25.71 28.13
CA ASN A 979 -28.00 26.22 29.09
C ASN A 979 -28.26 25.72 30.52
N VAL A 980 -29.52 25.46 30.87
CA VAL A 980 -29.95 24.95 32.19
C VAL A 980 -29.91 23.42 32.26
N THR A 981 -30.22 22.78 31.13
CA THR A 981 -30.44 21.34 31.08
C THR A 981 -29.14 20.54 31.21
N LEU A 982 -29.06 19.64 32.20
CA LEU A 982 -27.92 18.73 32.41
C LEU A 982 -27.54 17.97 31.12
N GLY A 983 -26.26 18.04 30.75
CA GLY A 983 -25.65 17.43 29.56
C GLY A 983 -25.81 18.23 28.25
N GLN A 984 -26.67 19.26 28.20
CA GLN A 984 -26.95 20.03 26.97
C GLN A 984 -26.12 21.31 26.83
N ASN A 985 -25.18 21.53 27.75
CA ASN A 985 -24.31 22.70 27.82
C ASN A 985 -22.83 22.26 27.98
N ALA A 986 -21.93 23.24 28.07
CA ALA A 986 -20.49 23.02 28.22
C ALA A 986 -20.04 22.75 29.67
N VAL A 987 -20.93 22.95 30.64
CA VAL A 987 -20.61 22.95 32.08
C VAL A 987 -21.19 21.74 32.82
N SER A 988 -21.73 20.77 32.08
CA SER A 988 -22.29 19.54 32.64
C SER A 988 -22.10 18.34 31.71
N TRP A 989 -21.99 17.16 32.34
CA TRP A 989 -21.81 15.86 31.70
C TRP A 989 -22.80 14.89 32.31
N THR A 990 -23.47 14.09 31.50
CA THR A 990 -24.62 13.30 31.98
C THR A 990 -24.73 11.97 31.28
N LEU A 991 -25.12 10.95 32.04
CA LEU A 991 -25.66 9.69 31.57
C LEU A 991 -27.18 9.75 31.68
N TYR A 992 -27.87 9.60 30.55
CA TYR A 992 -29.29 9.27 30.54
C TYR A 992 -29.44 7.75 30.62
N ALA A 993 -30.28 7.31 31.54
CA ALA A 993 -30.59 5.92 31.76
C ALA A 993 -32.12 5.74 31.77
N SER A 994 -32.61 4.85 30.92
CA SER A 994 -34.00 4.41 30.90
C SER A 994 -34.07 2.93 30.54
N LYS A 995 -35.25 2.33 30.70
CA LYS A 995 -35.49 0.93 30.30
C LYS A 995 -35.20 0.64 28.82
N ASP A 996 -35.36 1.64 27.95
CA ASP A 996 -35.30 1.45 26.49
C ASP A 996 -34.08 2.15 25.87
N LYS A 997 -33.42 3.07 26.60
CA LYS A 997 -32.34 3.89 26.05
C LYS A 997 -31.30 4.24 27.13
N PHE A 998 -30.02 4.03 26.79
CA PHE A 998 -28.90 4.58 27.54
C PHE A 998 -28.08 5.45 26.60
N TYR A 999 -27.70 6.65 27.04
CA TYR A 999 -26.76 7.48 26.30
C TYR A 999 -25.99 8.42 27.22
N ALA A 1000 -24.74 8.70 26.87
CA ALA A 1000 -23.96 9.77 27.48
C ALA A 1000 -24.16 11.07 26.68
N GLN A 1001 -24.24 12.21 27.35
CA GLN A 1001 -24.47 13.51 26.72
C GLN A 1001 -23.60 14.63 27.32
N HIS A 1002 -23.01 15.43 26.44
CA HIS A 1002 -22.28 16.66 26.77
C HIS A 1002 -22.32 17.62 25.56
N LYS A 1003 -22.49 18.93 25.77
CA LYS A 1003 -22.57 19.94 24.67
C LYS A 1003 -23.59 19.59 23.57
N LYS A 1004 -24.69 18.91 23.93
CA LYS A 1004 -25.72 18.37 23.02
C LYS A 1004 -25.25 17.22 22.12
N ILE A 1005 -24.00 16.78 22.23
CA ILE A 1005 -23.50 15.58 21.56
C ILE A 1005 -23.97 14.38 22.36
N ILE A 1006 -24.64 13.44 21.68
CA ILE A 1006 -25.21 12.23 22.28
C ILE A 1006 -24.39 11.03 21.82
N HIS A 1007 -23.93 10.23 22.77
CA HIS A 1007 -23.31 8.93 22.55
C HIS A 1007 -24.25 7.85 23.06
N ASN A 1008 -24.92 7.16 22.14
CA ASN A 1008 -25.77 6.03 22.50
C ASN A 1008 -24.91 4.89 23.08
N LEU A 1009 -25.49 4.16 24.03
CA LEU A 1009 -24.83 3.08 24.76
C LEU A 1009 -25.67 1.82 24.69
N ARG A 1010 -24.99 0.67 24.79
CA ARG A 1010 -25.66 -0.64 24.79
C ARG A 1010 -26.55 -0.78 26.02
N LEU A 1011 -27.78 -1.26 25.79
CA LEU A 1011 -28.74 -1.56 26.85
C LEU A 1011 -28.21 -2.67 27.77
N PRO A 1012 -28.14 -2.44 29.09
CA PRO A 1012 -27.98 -3.51 30.06
C PRO A 1012 -29.23 -4.41 30.06
N GLU A 1013 -29.08 -5.70 30.39
CA GLU A 1013 -30.22 -6.61 30.59
C GLU A 1013 -30.96 -6.25 31.87
N ILE A 1014 -31.93 -5.33 31.79
CA ILE A 1014 -32.78 -4.93 32.91
C ILE A 1014 -34.13 -5.65 32.78
N LYS A 1015 -34.49 -6.48 33.78
CA LYS A 1015 -35.80 -7.14 33.84
C LYS A 1015 -36.90 -6.12 34.09
N SER A 1016 -38.07 -6.29 33.48
CA SER A 1016 -39.20 -5.37 33.61
C SER A 1016 -39.65 -5.25 35.08
N ASN A 1017 -39.68 -4.04 35.63
CA ASN A 1017 -40.04 -3.63 37.00
C ASN A 1017 -38.93 -3.66 38.08
N GLU A 1018 -37.67 -3.93 37.72
CA GLU A 1018 -36.55 -3.88 38.68
C GLU A 1018 -35.84 -2.51 38.68
N SER A 1019 -35.36 -2.07 39.85
CA SER A 1019 -34.43 -0.93 39.95
C SER A 1019 -33.08 -1.32 39.34
N TYR A 1020 -32.38 -0.35 38.77
CA TYR A 1020 -31.01 -0.56 38.27
C TYR A 1020 -30.05 0.37 39.02
N ARG A 1021 -28.81 -0.10 39.17
CA ARG A 1021 -27.77 0.61 39.91
C ARG A 1021 -26.68 1.10 38.98
N THR A 1022 -26.34 2.38 39.10
CA THR A 1022 -25.31 3.04 38.30
C THR A 1022 -24.22 3.56 39.22
N GLY A 1023 -22.97 3.24 38.92
CA GLY A 1023 -21.79 3.82 39.55
C GLY A 1023 -21.33 5.06 38.79
N VAL A 1024 -21.00 6.14 39.51
CA VAL A 1024 -20.39 7.37 38.98
C VAL A 1024 -19.02 7.51 39.61
N PHE A 1025 -17.98 7.52 38.79
CA PHE A 1025 -16.60 7.72 39.24
C PHE A 1025 -16.03 9.00 38.64
N LEU A 1026 -15.68 9.94 39.52
CA LEU A 1026 -14.97 11.16 39.16
C LEU A 1026 -13.50 10.99 39.54
N ASP A 1027 -12.62 11.19 38.57
CA ASP A 1027 -11.19 11.37 38.77
C ASP A 1027 -10.81 12.76 38.28
N TRP A 1028 -11.05 13.75 39.15
CA TRP A 1028 -10.90 15.15 38.84
C TRP A 1028 -9.47 15.51 38.37
N PRO A 1029 -8.38 15.02 39.01
CA PRO A 1029 -7.02 15.34 38.57
C PRO A 1029 -6.66 14.80 37.18
N ALA A 1030 -7.20 13.63 36.81
CA ALA A 1030 -6.99 13.05 35.48
C ALA A 1030 -7.96 13.58 34.42
N GLY A 1031 -8.97 14.35 34.84
CA GLY A 1031 -9.98 14.85 33.91
C GLY A 1031 -10.97 13.78 33.43
N ILE A 1032 -11.22 12.75 34.23
CA ILE A 1032 -12.06 11.61 33.83
C ILE A 1032 -13.36 11.56 34.64
N LEU A 1033 -14.50 11.43 33.96
CA LEU A 1033 -15.79 11.11 34.57
C LEU A 1033 -16.35 9.85 33.92
N SER A 1034 -16.37 8.75 34.68
CA SER A 1034 -16.79 7.43 34.20
C SER A 1034 -18.12 7.00 34.82
N PHE A 1035 -18.92 6.30 34.02
CA PHE A 1035 -20.17 5.69 34.42
C PHE A 1035 -20.09 4.17 34.29
N TYR A 1036 -20.68 3.47 35.25
CA TYR A 1036 -20.68 2.01 35.34
C TYR A 1036 -22.09 1.50 35.58
N ASN A 1037 -22.44 0.38 34.97
CA ASN A 1037 -23.60 -0.42 35.36
C ASN A 1037 -23.19 -1.41 36.45
N ILE A 1038 -24.02 -1.56 37.48
CA ILE A 1038 -23.80 -2.48 38.59
C ILE A 1038 -24.82 -3.61 38.50
N SER A 1039 -24.34 -4.85 38.31
CA SER A 1039 -25.21 -6.03 38.28
C SER A 1039 -25.86 -6.25 39.66
N SER A 1040 -27.18 -6.36 39.70
CA SER A 1040 -27.95 -6.64 40.93
C SER A 1040 -27.63 -8.01 41.55
N GLU A 1041 -27.21 -8.99 40.75
CA GLU A 1041 -26.94 -10.37 41.22
C GLU A 1041 -25.50 -10.58 41.69
N SER A 1042 -24.53 -9.83 41.13
CA SER A 1042 -23.09 -10.09 41.35
C SER A 1042 -22.30 -8.89 41.87
N ASP A 1043 -22.94 -7.72 42.01
CA ASP A 1043 -22.29 -6.43 42.30
C ASP A 1043 -21.13 -6.10 41.31
N LYS A 1044 -21.08 -6.78 40.16
CA LYS A 1044 -20.04 -6.61 39.15
C LYS A 1044 -20.23 -5.28 38.41
N LEU A 1045 -19.15 -4.50 38.38
CA LEU A 1045 -19.06 -3.24 37.64
C LEU A 1045 -18.81 -3.51 36.16
N THR A 1046 -19.66 -2.95 35.30
CA THR A 1046 -19.49 -2.95 33.85
C THR A 1046 -19.36 -1.51 33.38
N HIS A 1047 -18.21 -1.14 32.80
CA HIS A 1047 -18.00 0.21 32.28
C HIS A 1047 -19.01 0.53 31.16
N LEU A 1048 -19.67 1.69 31.29
CA LEU A 1048 -20.61 2.21 30.30
C LEU A 1048 -19.94 3.25 29.41
N TYR A 1049 -19.40 4.32 30.00
CA TYR A 1049 -18.82 5.44 29.27
C TYR A 1049 -17.93 6.31 30.14
N ALA A 1050 -16.89 6.91 29.57
CA ALA A 1050 -16.03 7.88 30.24
C ALA A 1050 -15.87 9.17 29.42
N PHE A 1051 -16.20 10.31 30.04
CA PHE A 1051 -15.84 11.63 29.53
C PHE A 1051 -14.39 11.97 29.90
N HIS A 1052 -13.69 12.62 28.98
CA HIS A 1052 -12.33 13.11 29.17
C HIS A 1052 -12.31 14.62 28.93
N THR A 1053 -11.96 15.40 29.96
CA THR A 1053 -11.93 16.86 29.90
C THR A 1053 -11.05 17.42 31.01
N THR A 1054 -10.48 18.61 30.83
CA THR A 1054 -9.82 19.30 31.94
C THR A 1054 -10.88 19.97 32.81
N PHE A 1055 -11.01 19.55 34.07
CA PHE A 1055 -11.91 20.20 35.02
C PHE A 1055 -11.24 21.42 35.64
N THR A 1056 -11.96 22.53 35.73
CA THR A 1056 -11.43 23.83 36.21
C THR A 1056 -11.95 24.19 37.60
N GLU A 1057 -13.07 23.59 38.01
CA GLU A 1057 -13.78 23.90 39.25
C GLU A 1057 -14.29 22.61 39.92
N PRO A 1058 -14.68 22.66 41.21
CA PRO A 1058 -15.37 21.56 41.87
C PRO A 1058 -16.63 21.15 41.11
N LEU A 1059 -16.87 19.84 41.02
CA LEU A 1059 -18.06 19.29 40.38
C LEU A 1059 -19.12 18.89 41.40
N TYR A 1060 -20.38 19.08 41.04
CA TYR A 1060 -21.54 18.73 41.85
C TYR A 1060 -22.32 17.64 41.15
N LEU A 1061 -22.67 16.57 41.86
CA LEU A 1061 -23.59 15.55 41.36
C LEU A 1061 -24.92 16.21 41.01
N GLY A 1062 -25.34 16.08 39.76
CA GLY A 1062 -26.62 16.56 39.25
C GLY A 1062 -27.55 15.41 38.90
N LEU A 1063 -28.80 15.50 39.37
CA LEU A 1063 -29.85 14.54 39.08
C LEU A 1063 -31.02 15.24 38.40
N ARG A 1064 -31.56 14.64 37.33
CA ARG A 1064 -32.78 15.12 36.65
C ARG A 1064 -33.77 14.00 36.39
N LEU A 1065 -35.05 14.28 36.69
CA LEU A 1065 -36.14 13.31 36.64
C LEU A 1065 -37.25 13.79 35.69
N GLN A 1066 -37.60 12.97 34.69
CA GLN A 1066 -38.60 13.37 33.68
C GLN A 1066 -40.02 12.92 34.01
N SER A 1067 -40.20 11.66 34.45
CA SER A 1067 -41.50 11.01 34.58
C SER A 1067 -42.07 11.05 36.01
N PRO A 1068 -43.38 11.30 36.20
CA PRO A 1068 -44.03 11.19 37.52
C PRO A 1068 -43.79 9.78 38.05
N THR A 1069 -43.43 9.64 39.34
CA THR A 1069 -43.06 8.39 40.03
C THR A 1069 -41.62 7.90 39.82
N THR A 1070 -40.82 8.56 38.98
CA THR A 1070 -39.37 8.30 38.92
C THR A 1070 -38.73 8.64 40.27
N THR A 1071 -37.85 7.75 40.73
CA THR A 1071 -37.12 7.92 42.00
C THR A 1071 -35.64 7.61 41.78
N ILE A 1072 -34.78 8.39 42.43
CA ILE A 1072 -33.34 8.14 42.53
C ILE A 1072 -32.95 8.14 44.01
N SER A 1073 -32.21 7.12 44.43
CA SER A 1073 -31.66 7.00 45.78
C SER A 1073 -30.13 6.94 45.71
N LEU A 1074 -29.45 7.74 46.52
CA LEU A 1074 -28.00 7.66 46.73
C LEU A 1074 -27.71 6.53 47.72
N ILE A 1075 -26.92 5.56 47.31
CA ILE A 1075 -26.55 4.41 48.15
C ILE A 1075 -25.33 4.79 48.97
N VAL A 1076 -25.39 4.52 50.28
CA VAL A 1076 -24.25 4.62 51.18
C VAL A 1076 -23.85 3.20 51.57
N LYS A 1077 -22.60 2.84 51.31
CA LYS A 1077 -22.01 1.53 51.61
C LYS A 1077 -20.93 1.68 52.67
#